data_AF-A0A1K1PRF4-F1
#
_entry.id   AF-A0A1K1PRF4-F1
#
_cell.length_a   1.000
_cell.length_b   1.000
_cell.length_c   1.000
_cell.angle_alpha   90.00
_cell.angle_beta   90.00
_cell.angle_gamma   90.00
#
_symmetry.space_group_name_H-M   'P 1'
#
loop_
_entity.id
_entity.type
_entity.pdbx_description
1 polymer ?
#
loop_
_entity_poly.entity_id
_entity_poly.type
_entity_poly.pdbx_seq_one_letter_code
_entity_poly.pdbx_strand_id
1 'polypeptide(L)'
;MSEKSNDCLWIHKLLCELKEVSTDSDRTALIERFRREHSGDMENAVIDDADTLAEMLITLKRSGTDHKLANLSEDELAELQETERIIDENLFDYYFQPIVSAKDGEIFSYEALMRPKSDMKLTPYHILKYASLVNRLPDIERGTFLNVLGIIDVRKDDFFGKSVFINSIPEAKMSTEDFRKVTKMLLKHSDMAVVEMTEQSEIDDESLESLKERYHNMGVKMAIDDYGSGYSNAGNLLRYMPNFVKIDRSLLTDIQNSPKKRHFVREIIHFCHENEILALAEGVETAEELHTVILLGADLIQGYFTARPAPEIIDSIPDEIKQMIKRYHQEREDGIGQQIYIADVSERIILERLMQSGMKCIVIGSNGSGDISIEGSSELDSQIRIETRKGYSGRITLENAWLNSIKNKPCIDIGEDNEVTLVLCGDNKLDMGGIRVPKSSKLTIAGEGRLEINVNGKEFYGIGNGAGLWHGDITFEQSGRITVNADGEKGVAIGSGNGGVININAGQYRLNVQGDVNVGIGALYAESDMVIHDCDIGMEMNSARGTAIGSIGKSDFITIFKTSIKVFMTGTELVGIGTLDGEKTEFAIREASCFITINGERCSALAALEGCTNTSLDRVAVGITVSGRQALGIGGFTKDTTIHHNEAEVHIKVDTDINILDYMDRDRMMIDKTLFDIVYNGEKLVFENDG
;
A
#
# COMPACT_ATOMS: atom_id res chain seq x y z
N MET A 1 55.71 -32.12 11.78
CA MET A 1 55.36 -31.04 12.74
C MET A 1 54.17 -31.43 13.61
N SER A 2 54.07 -32.69 14.07
CA SER A 2 52.85 -33.20 14.75
C SER A 2 53.05 -33.61 16.22
N GLU A 3 54.19 -33.28 16.85
CA GLU A 3 54.38 -33.48 18.30
C GLU A 3 54.57 -32.17 19.08
N LYS A 4 54.94 -31.05 18.42
CA LYS A 4 55.12 -29.74 19.09
C LYS A 4 53.82 -28.91 19.25
N SER A 5 52.68 -29.41 18.78
CA SER A 5 51.42 -28.65 18.83
C SER A 5 50.64 -28.83 20.14
N ASN A 6 50.93 -29.89 20.92
CA ASN A 6 50.25 -30.16 22.19
C ASN A 6 50.88 -29.41 23.39
N ASP A 7 52.17 -29.08 23.33
CA ASP A 7 52.92 -28.49 24.46
C ASP A 7 52.53 -27.04 24.80
N CYS A 8 51.79 -26.34 23.93
CA CYS A 8 51.38 -24.94 24.17
C CYS A 8 49.86 -24.77 24.38
N LEU A 9 49.06 -25.81 24.18
CA LEU A 9 47.58 -25.70 24.24
C LEU A 9 47.10 -25.47 25.68
N TRP A 10 47.79 -26.08 26.66
CA TRP A 10 47.49 -25.90 28.08
C TRP A 10 47.84 -24.50 28.58
N ILE A 11 48.88 -23.85 28.02
CA ILE A 11 49.24 -22.46 28.35
C ILE A 11 48.13 -21.52 27.86
N HIS A 12 47.61 -21.74 26.65
CA HIS A 12 46.47 -20.98 26.15
C HIS A 12 45.24 -21.16 27.06
N LYS A 13 44.95 -22.40 27.49
CA LYS A 13 43.87 -22.70 28.43
C LYS A 13 44.06 -22.01 29.79
N LEU A 14 45.28 -22.07 30.34
CA LEU A 14 45.65 -21.37 31.58
C LEU A 14 45.41 -19.87 31.46
N LEU A 15 45.88 -19.24 30.38
CA LEU A 15 45.70 -17.80 30.14
C LEU A 15 44.24 -17.39 29.94
N CYS A 16 43.43 -18.22 29.30
CA CYS A 16 42.00 -17.98 29.15
C CYS A 16 41.27 -18.06 30.50
N GLU A 17 41.56 -19.08 31.31
CA GLU A 17 40.96 -19.21 32.64
C GLU A 17 41.50 -18.15 33.62
N LEU A 18 42.73 -17.66 33.44
CA LEU A 18 43.32 -16.60 34.27
C LEU A 18 42.55 -15.27 34.17
N LYS A 19 41.99 -14.96 33.00
CA LYS A 19 41.21 -13.73 32.78
C LYS A 19 39.92 -13.69 33.62
N GLU A 20 39.37 -14.88 33.88
CA GLU A 20 38.12 -15.08 34.62
C GLU A 20 38.33 -15.02 36.14
N VAL A 21 39.57 -15.06 36.62
CA VAL A 21 39.88 -14.97 38.05
C VAL A 21 39.45 -13.60 38.61
N SER A 22 38.67 -13.64 39.69
CA SER A 22 38.10 -12.45 40.34
C SER A 22 38.40 -12.38 41.84
N THR A 23 38.68 -13.53 42.49
CA THR A 23 39.02 -13.62 43.91
C THR A 23 40.34 -14.34 44.18
N ASP A 24 40.96 -14.11 45.33
CA ASP A 24 42.17 -14.82 45.79
C ASP A 24 41.91 -16.34 45.95
N SER A 25 40.66 -16.72 46.26
CA SER A 25 40.24 -18.12 46.34
C SER A 25 40.26 -18.79 44.97
N ASP A 26 39.70 -18.13 43.95
CA ASP A 26 39.67 -18.65 42.57
C ASP A 26 41.08 -18.77 41.99
N ARG A 27 41.92 -17.76 42.25
CA ARG A 27 43.35 -17.77 41.89
C ARG A 27 44.03 -19.01 42.46
N THR A 28 43.90 -19.23 43.78
CA THR A 28 44.57 -20.34 44.45
C THR A 28 44.11 -21.69 43.89
N ALA A 29 42.80 -21.85 43.68
CA ALA A 29 42.23 -23.07 43.11
C ALA A 29 42.71 -23.34 41.67
N LEU A 30 42.79 -22.30 40.83
CA LEU A 30 43.27 -22.40 39.45
C LEU A 30 44.74 -22.81 39.40
N ILE A 31 45.59 -22.12 40.16
CA ILE A 31 47.04 -22.36 40.17
C ILE A 31 47.36 -23.75 40.73
N GLU A 32 46.70 -24.17 41.80
CA GLU A 32 46.88 -25.53 42.32
C GLU A 32 46.47 -26.61 41.32
N ARG A 33 45.39 -26.37 40.56
CA ARG A 33 44.92 -27.33 39.54
C ARG A 33 45.96 -27.50 38.45
N PHE A 34 46.46 -26.40 37.88
CA PHE A 34 47.46 -26.46 36.81
C PHE A 34 48.82 -26.99 37.28
N ARG A 35 49.23 -26.73 38.54
CA ARG A 35 50.43 -27.34 39.14
C ARG A 35 50.31 -28.86 39.33
N ARG A 36 49.10 -29.40 39.48
CA ARG A 36 48.89 -30.87 39.54
C ARG A 36 48.92 -31.50 38.15
N GLU A 37 48.47 -30.76 37.14
CA GLU A 37 48.38 -31.25 35.76
C GLU A 37 49.71 -31.14 35.00
N HIS A 38 50.60 -30.21 35.39
CA HIS A 38 51.88 -29.94 34.72
C HIS A 38 52.99 -29.79 35.78
N SER A 39 54.05 -30.61 35.68
CA SER A 39 55.02 -30.81 36.77
C SER A 39 56.49 -30.61 36.38
N GLY A 40 56.77 -30.11 35.18
CA GLY A 40 58.11 -29.79 34.71
C GLY A 40 58.61 -28.41 35.17
N ASP A 41 59.93 -28.25 35.27
CA ASP A 41 60.57 -27.01 35.75
C ASP A 41 60.19 -25.79 34.90
N MET A 42 60.06 -25.96 33.59
CA MET A 42 59.66 -24.88 32.67
C MET A 42 58.16 -24.57 32.75
N GLU A 43 57.31 -25.57 33.02
CA GLU A 43 55.87 -25.40 33.20
C GLU A 43 55.57 -24.68 34.52
N ASN A 44 56.27 -25.02 35.60
CA ASN A 44 56.15 -24.35 36.88
C ASN A 44 56.54 -22.87 36.80
N ALA A 45 57.58 -22.51 36.03
CA ALA A 45 57.93 -21.10 35.81
C ALA A 45 56.81 -20.32 35.12
N VAL A 46 56.16 -20.91 34.10
CA VAL A 46 55.01 -20.30 33.41
C VAL A 46 53.81 -20.17 34.36
N ILE A 47 53.57 -21.16 35.22
CA ILE A 47 52.49 -21.12 36.21
C ILE A 47 52.75 -20.06 37.29
N ASP A 48 54.00 -19.86 37.72
CA ASP A 48 54.36 -18.82 38.70
C ASP A 48 54.24 -17.39 38.11
N ASP A 49 54.61 -17.20 36.85
CA ASP A 49 54.37 -15.94 36.12
C ASP A 49 52.87 -15.66 35.98
N ALA A 50 52.08 -16.70 35.68
CA ALA A 50 50.63 -16.64 35.61
C ALA A 50 49.98 -16.33 36.97
N ASP A 51 50.50 -16.90 38.06
CA ASP A 51 50.07 -16.63 39.44
C ASP A 51 50.28 -15.15 39.81
N THR A 52 51.44 -14.60 39.44
CA THR A 52 51.78 -13.19 39.64
C THR A 52 50.87 -12.27 38.82
N LEU A 53 50.59 -12.63 37.56
CA LEU A 53 49.64 -11.90 36.71
C LEU A 53 48.22 -11.93 37.27
N ALA A 54 47.77 -13.06 37.81
CA ALA A 54 46.46 -13.18 38.44
C ALA A 54 46.33 -12.28 39.67
N GLU A 55 47.38 -12.21 40.50
CA GLU A 55 47.43 -11.30 41.66
C GLU A 55 47.36 -9.83 41.24
N MET A 56 48.11 -9.45 40.20
CA MET A 56 48.05 -8.09 39.64
C MET A 56 46.68 -7.76 39.06
N LEU A 57 46.03 -8.70 38.36
CA LEU A 57 44.68 -8.54 37.81
C LEU A 57 43.64 -8.35 38.91
N ILE A 58 43.69 -9.14 39.99
CA ILE A 58 42.81 -8.98 41.16
C ILE A 58 43.04 -7.61 41.81
N THR A 59 44.30 -7.20 41.96
CA THR A 59 44.67 -5.91 42.56
C THR A 59 44.23 -4.72 41.70
N LEU A 60 44.35 -4.82 40.37
CA LEU A 60 43.85 -3.82 39.41
C LEU A 60 42.31 -3.73 39.43
N LYS A 61 41.61 -4.87 39.49
CA LYS A 61 40.14 -4.90 39.61
C LYS A 61 39.66 -4.31 40.95
N ARG A 62 40.34 -4.63 42.06
CA ARG A 62 40.07 -4.06 43.39
C ARG A 62 40.35 -2.56 43.43
N SER A 63 41.54 -2.12 43.00
CA SER A 63 41.92 -0.69 43.00
C SER A 63 41.03 0.19 42.12
N GLY A 64 40.57 -0.32 40.96
CA GLY A 64 39.60 0.40 40.12
C GLY A 64 38.20 0.53 40.74
N THR A 65 37.79 -0.44 41.55
CA THR A 65 36.51 -0.43 42.26
C THR A 65 36.59 0.45 43.51
N ASP A 66 37.66 0.30 44.31
CA ASP A 66 37.94 1.13 45.49
C ASP A 66 38.09 2.61 45.14
N HIS A 67 38.71 2.94 44.00
CA HIS A 67 38.84 4.33 43.55
C HIS A 67 37.51 4.91 43.07
N LYS A 68 36.61 4.09 42.50
CA LYS A 68 35.24 4.51 42.15
C LYS A 68 34.37 4.70 43.40
N LEU A 69 34.46 3.79 44.36
CA LEU A 69 33.76 3.86 45.65
C LEU A 69 34.23 5.06 46.50
N ALA A 70 35.52 5.37 46.49
CA ALA A 70 36.10 6.50 47.23
C ALA A 70 35.68 7.89 46.68
N ASN A 71 35.10 7.94 45.48
CA ASN A 71 34.64 9.17 44.84
C ASN A 71 33.11 9.37 44.91
N LEU A 72 32.37 8.47 45.56
CA LEU A 72 30.93 8.60 45.74
C LEU A 72 30.61 9.72 46.75
N SER A 73 29.55 10.47 46.48
CA SER A 73 29.00 11.43 47.45
C SER A 73 28.35 10.71 48.66
N GLU A 74 28.09 11.44 49.75
CA GLU A 74 27.38 10.88 50.91
C GLU A 74 26.01 10.29 50.54
N ASP A 75 25.29 10.95 49.63
CA ASP A 75 23.99 10.47 49.13
C ASP A 75 24.16 9.17 48.33
N GLU A 76 25.12 9.10 47.41
CA GLU A 76 25.37 7.89 46.61
C GLU A 76 25.84 6.70 47.46
N LEU A 77 26.58 6.97 48.55
CA LEU A 77 26.98 5.93 49.50
C LEU A 77 25.78 5.38 50.27
N ALA A 78 24.83 6.23 50.65
CA ALA A 78 23.58 5.80 51.28
C ALA A 78 22.70 5.00 50.31
N GLU A 79 22.61 5.41 49.05
CA GLU A 79 21.90 4.67 47.99
C GLU A 79 22.54 3.30 47.72
N LEU A 80 23.88 3.22 47.74
CA LEU A 80 24.62 1.95 47.61
C LEU A 80 24.33 1.02 48.78
N GLN A 81 24.45 1.50 50.03
CA GLN A 81 24.17 0.70 51.23
C GLN A 81 22.74 0.17 51.25
N GLU A 82 21.77 1.01 50.88
CA GLU A 82 20.38 0.60 50.78
C GLU A 82 20.17 -0.42 49.64
N THR A 83 20.87 -0.27 48.52
CA THR A 83 20.86 -1.26 47.44
C THR A 83 21.38 -2.62 47.92
N GLU A 84 22.52 -2.66 48.62
CA GLU A 84 23.06 -3.90 49.18
C GLU A 84 22.06 -4.58 50.14
N ARG A 85 21.42 -3.80 51.02
CA ARG A 85 20.37 -4.29 51.92
C ARG A 85 19.20 -4.89 51.15
N ILE A 86 18.72 -4.22 50.10
CA ILE A 86 17.62 -4.71 49.25
C ILE A 86 17.98 -6.06 48.62
N ILE A 87 19.21 -6.22 48.14
CA ILE A 87 19.69 -7.48 47.54
C ILE A 87 19.78 -8.58 48.60
N ASP A 88 20.44 -8.31 49.73
CA ASP A 88 20.70 -9.28 50.79
C ASP A 88 19.41 -9.80 51.44
N GLU A 89 18.43 -8.91 51.65
CA GLU A 89 17.14 -9.24 52.24
C GLU A 89 16.07 -9.62 51.19
N ASN A 90 16.42 -9.65 49.89
CA ASN A 90 15.51 -9.92 48.76
C ASN A 90 14.24 -9.03 48.78
N LEU A 91 14.43 -7.73 49.01
CA LEU A 91 13.36 -6.74 49.13
C LEU A 91 12.91 -6.19 47.78
N PHE A 92 12.70 -7.09 46.82
CA PHE A 92 12.13 -6.76 45.52
C PHE A 92 10.62 -6.95 45.55
N ASP A 93 9.91 -6.00 44.95
CA ASP A 93 8.54 -6.16 44.48
C ASP A 93 8.50 -6.18 42.96
N TYR A 94 7.39 -6.64 42.40
CA TYR A 94 7.19 -6.66 40.95
C TYR A 94 5.83 -6.09 40.61
N TYR A 95 5.84 -5.13 39.69
CA TYR A 95 4.63 -4.59 39.09
C TYR A 95 4.49 -5.21 37.71
N PHE A 96 3.27 -5.53 37.32
CA PHE A 96 2.96 -6.17 36.06
C PHE A 96 2.32 -5.14 35.14
N GLN A 97 2.87 -4.97 33.94
CA GLN A 97 2.27 -4.13 32.91
C GLN A 97 1.69 -5.02 31.82
N PRO A 98 0.41 -4.85 31.44
CA PRO A 98 -0.17 -5.66 30.38
C PRO A 98 0.36 -5.24 29.00
N ILE A 99 0.62 -6.25 28.18
CA ILE A 99 0.90 -6.16 26.75
C ILE A 99 -0.37 -6.62 26.05
N VAL A 100 -0.91 -5.79 25.16
CA VAL A 100 -2.20 -6.05 24.49
C VAL A 100 -2.03 -6.35 23.01
N SER A 101 -2.93 -7.16 22.49
CA SER A 101 -3.04 -7.46 21.06
C SER A 101 -3.45 -6.20 20.28
N ALA A 102 -2.70 -5.87 19.24
CA ALA A 102 -3.01 -4.75 18.33
C ALA A 102 -4.25 -5.00 17.45
N LYS A 103 -4.83 -6.21 17.51
CA LYS A 103 -6.01 -6.60 16.74
C LYS A 103 -7.32 -6.29 17.45
N ASP A 104 -7.40 -6.61 18.74
CA ASP A 104 -8.64 -6.59 19.51
C ASP A 104 -8.52 -5.91 20.88
N GLY A 105 -7.31 -5.54 21.29
CA GLY A 105 -7.04 -4.92 22.60
C GLY A 105 -7.15 -5.90 23.77
N GLU A 106 -7.23 -7.20 23.52
CA GLU A 106 -7.18 -8.20 24.58
C GLU A 106 -5.76 -8.33 25.13
N ILE A 107 -5.63 -8.56 26.44
CA ILE A 107 -4.32 -8.76 27.07
C ILE A 107 -3.70 -10.02 26.50
N PHE A 108 -2.50 -9.91 25.95
CA PHE A 108 -1.73 -11.00 25.36
C PHE A 108 -0.75 -11.60 26.38
N SER A 109 -0.03 -10.74 27.11
CA SER A 109 0.98 -11.10 28.10
C SER A 109 1.15 -9.96 29.12
N TYR A 110 2.05 -10.15 30.08
CA TYR A 110 2.46 -9.11 31.02
C TYR A 110 3.99 -8.97 31.02
N GLU A 111 4.51 -7.80 31.35
CA GLU A 111 5.92 -7.62 31.70
C GLU A 111 6.07 -7.44 33.21
N ALA A 112 7.01 -8.19 33.81
CA ALA A 112 7.35 -8.08 35.22
C ALA A 112 8.45 -7.03 35.43
N LEU A 113 8.08 -5.92 36.07
CA LEU A 113 8.96 -4.78 36.30
C LEU A 113 9.34 -4.69 37.78
N MET A 114 10.63 -4.85 38.06
CA MET A 114 11.19 -4.78 39.42
C MET A 114 10.91 -3.41 40.07
N ARG A 115 10.57 -3.40 41.36
CA ARG A 115 10.45 -2.21 42.21
C ARG A 115 11.14 -2.47 43.56
N PRO A 116 12.08 -1.62 44.00
CA PRO A 116 12.70 -1.78 45.31
C PRO A 116 11.70 -1.48 46.44
N LYS A 117 11.63 -2.33 47.47
CA LYS A 117 10.90 -2.03 48.71
C LYS A 117 11.81 -1.24 49.65
N SER A 118 11.78 0.07 49.51
CA SER A 118 12.55 1.00 50.33
C SER A 118 11.77 2.26 50.63
N ASP A 119 12.03 2.87 51.78
CA ASP A 119 11.56 4.22 52.12
C ASP A 119 12.36 5.30 51.35
N MET A 120 13.53 4.94 50.80
CA MET A 120 14.32 5.79 49.91
C MET A 120 13.74 5.76 48.49
N LYS A 121 13.81 6.88 47.78
CA LYS A 121 13.33 7.00 46.38
C LYS A 121 14.30 6.36 45.39
N LEU A 122 14.59 5.07 45.56
CA LEU A 122 15.41 4.28 44.64
C LEU A 122 14.58 3.83 43.43
N THR A 123 15.19 3.90 42.25
CA THR A 123 14.61 3.41 40.99
C THR A 123 15.31 2.10 40.60
N PRO A 124 14.73 1.29 39.70
CA PRO A 124 15.43 0.11 39.16
C PRO A 124 16.80 0.45 38.57
N TYR A 125 16.94 1.61 37.93
CA TYR A 125 18.22 2.11 37.42
C TYR A 125 19.25 2.29 38.53
N HIS A 126 18.89 2.86 39.69
CA HIS A 126 19.79 2.98 40.83
C HIS A 126 20.26 1.60 41.32
N ILE A 127 19.34 0.64 41.44
CA ILE A 127 19.67 -0.73 41.87
C ILE A 127 20.69 -1.37 40.92
N LEU A 128 20.46 -1.29 39.60
CA LEU A 128 21.38 -1.85 38.60
C LEU A 128 22.74 -1.13 38.58
N LYS A 129 22.76 0.22 38.67
CA LYS A 129 23.99 1.03 38.76
C LYS A 129 24.85 0.57 39.93
N TYR A 130 24.27 0.52 41.13
CA TYR A 130 25.01 0.20 42.35
C TYR A 130 25.36 -1.29 42.43
N ALA A 131 24.46 -2.19 42.04
CA ALA A 131 24.76 -3.62 41.97
C ALA A 131 25.92 -3.91 40.99
N SER A 132 25.99 -3.20 39.85
CA SER A 132 27.12 -3.30 38.92
C SER A 132 28.43 -2.84 39.57
N LEU A 133 28.42 -1.72 40.29
CA LEU A 133 29.61 -1.19 40.99
C LEU A 133 30.20 -2.18 42.01
N VAL A 134 29.36 -2.98 42.66
CA VAL A 134 29.81 -3.99 43.65
C VAL A 134 29.75 -5.43 43.12
N ASN A 135 29.61 -5.64 41.81
CA ASN A 135 29.56 -6.96 41.15
C ASN A 135 28.44 -7.90 41.68
N ARG A 136 27.30 -7.34 42.07
CA ARG A 136 26.12 -8.05 42.59
C ARG A 136 25.00 -8.25 41.54
N LEU A 137 25.26 -7.96 40.26
CA LEU A 137 24.29 -8.24 39.18
C LEU A 137 23.82 -9.70 39.14
N PRO A 138 24.65 -10.74 39.40
CA PRO A 138 24.19 -12.12 39.45
C PRO A 138 23.12 -12.37 40.53
N ASP A 139 23.14 -11.61 41.63
CA ASP A 139 22.13 -11.71 42.68
C ASP A 139 20.80 -11.10 42.27
N ILE A 140 20.83 -10.02 41.48
CA ILE A 140 19.64 -9.39 40.88
C ILE A 140 19.00 -10.34 39.87
N GLU A 141 19.81 -10.95 38.99
CA GLU A 141 19.35 -11.90 37.98
C GLU A 141 18.64 -13.09 38.64
N ARG A 142 19.30 -13.67 39.64
CA ARG A 142 18.76 -14.76 40.46
C ARG A 142 17.45 -14.36 41.15
N GLY A 143 17.45 -13.22 41.84
CA GLY A 143 16.29 -12.72 42.56
C GLY A 143 15.10 -12.53 41.63
N THR A 144 15.32 -11.92 40.47
CA THR A 144 14.29 -11.63 39.47
C THR A 144 13.60 -12.89 38.98
N PHE A 145 14.35 -13.89 38.52
CA PHE A 145 13.75 -15.14 38.09
C PHE A 145 13.01 -15.87 39.20
N LEU A 146 13.63 -16.03 40.39
CA LEU A 146 13.01 -16.79 41.48
C LEU A 146 11.75 -16.11 42.02
N ASN A 147 11.76 -14.78 42.14
CA ASN A 147 10.63 -14.02 42.65
C ASN A 147 9.47 -14.02 41.65
N VAL A 148 9.72 -13.70 40.37
CA VAL A 148 8.66 -13.65 39.35
C VAL A 148 8.06 -15.03 39.10
N LEU A 149 8.89 -16.06 38.93
CA LEU A 149 8.39 -17.43 38.74
C LEU A 149 7.68 -17.96 39.99
N GLY A 150 8.11 -17.54 41.19
CA GLY A 150 7.41 -17.82 42.44
C GLY A 150 6.02 -17.16 42.50
N ILE A 151 5.90 -15.91 42.04
CA ILE A 151 4.60 -15.22 41.93
C ILE A 151 3.68 -15.96 40.96
N ILE A 152 4.18 -16.35 39.79
CA ILE A 152 3.42 -17.13 38.79
C ILE A 152 2.95 -18.47 39.38
N ASP A 153 3.80 -19.14 40.18
CA ASP A 153 3.44 -20.42 40.80
C ASP A 153 2.31 -20.28 41.83
N VAL A 154 2.33 -19.21 42.62
CA VAL A 154 1.32 -18.95 43.67
C VAL A 154 0.02 -18.39 43.09
N ARG A 155 0.11 -17.57 42.04
CA ARG A 155 -1.02 -16.83 41.45
C ARG A 155 -1.33 -17.30 40.02
N LYS A 156 -1.22 -18.60 39.76
CA LYS A 156 -1.34 -19.15 38.40
C LYS A 156 -2.63 -18.78 37.68
N ASP A 157 -3.74 -18.69 38.40
CA ASP A 157 -5.06 -18.35 37.84
C ASP A 157 -5.12 -16.89 37.35
N ASP A 158 -4.39 -15.97 37.98
CA ASP A 158 -4.34 -14.56 37.56
C ASP A 158 -3.65 -14.39 36.19
N PHE A 159 -2.78 -15.34 35.82
CA PHE A 159 -2.03 -15.34 34.56
C PHE A 159 -2.58 -16.35 33.54
N PHE A 160 -3.79 -16.89 33.74
CA PHE A 160 -4.28 -18.04 32.97
C PHE A 160 -4.19 -17.85 31.44
N GLY A 161 -3.31 -18.64 30.81
CA GLY A 161 -3.09 -18.63 29.36
C GLY A 161 -2.30 -17.41 28.84
N LYS A 162 -1.67 -16.62 29.72
CA LYS A 162 -0.88 -15.43 29.37
C LYS A 162 0.56 -15.63 29.85
N SER A 163 1.51 -15.29 28.98
CA SER A 163 2.93 -15.34 29.34
C SER A 163 3.35 -14.09 30.11
N VAL A 164 4.47 -14.17 30.81
CA VAL A 164 5.09 -13.09 31.58
C VAL A 164 6.52 -12.90 31.07
N PHE A 165 6.81 -11.68 30.63
CA PHE A 165 8.12 -11.22 30.20
C PHE A 165 8.97 -10.92 31.43
N ILE A 166 10.17 -11.48 31.47
CA ILE A 166 11.13 -11.41 32.57
C ILE A 166 12.43 -10.85 32.03
N ASN A 167 12.79 -9.65 32.48
CA ASN A 167 14.05 -9.00 32.19
C ASN A 167 15.24 -9.85 32.67
N SER A 168 16.22 -10.05 31.79
CA SER A 168 17.44 -10.82 32.03
C SER A 168 18.69 -10.00 31.73
N ILE A 169 19.73 -10.25 32.51
CA ILE A 169 21.08 -9.68 32.43
C ILE A 169 22.03 -10.85 32.13
N PRO A 170 22.17 -11.26 30.86
CA PRO A 170 22.83 -12.52 30.51
C PRO A 170 24.33 -12.56 30.86
N GLU A 171 24.97 -11.39 30.90
CA GLU A 171 26.37 -11.22 31.30
C GLU A 171 26.59 -11.54 32.78
N ALA A 172 25.54 -11.51 33.59
CA ALA A 172 25.59 -11.81 35.02
C ALA A 172 25.76 -13.33 35.23
N LYS A 173 27.02 -13.78 35.30
CA LYS A 173 27.36 -15.20 35.53
C LYS A 173 26.90 -15.65 36.92
N MET A 174 25.76 -16.34 36.97
CA MET A 174 25.22 -16.95 38.19
C MET A 174 26.08 -18.13 38.67
N SER A 175 26.04 -18.41 39.98
CA SER A 175 26.61 -19.64 40.53
C SER A 175 25.95 -20.87 39.91
N THR A 176 26.67 -22.00 39.81
CA THR A 176 26.11 -23.25 39.27
C THR A 176 24.86 -23.71 40.02
N GLU A 177 24.82 -23.49 41.34
CA GLU A 177 23.67 -23.87 42.16
C GLU A 177 22.44 -23.00 41.84
N ASP A 178 22.62 -21.70 41.75
CA ASP A 178 21.51 -20.78 41.48
C ASP A 178 21.02 -20.91 40.04
N PHE A 179 21.94 -21.08 39.09
CA PHE A 179 21.60 -21.38 37.71
C PHE A 179 20.70 -22.62 37.60
N ARG A 180 21.02 -23.69 38.36
CA ARG A 180 20.20 -24.90 38.42
C ARG A 180 18.82 -24.67 39.03
N LYS A 181 18.72 -23.81 40.05
CA LYS A 181 17.44 -23.43 40.68
C LYS A 181 16.55 -22.68 39.69
N VAL A 182 17.10 -21.66 39.01
CA VAL A 182 16.39 -20.87 38.00
C VAL A 182 15.94 -21.75 36.85
N THR A 183 16.84 -22.58 36.30
CA THR A 183 16.51 -23.51 35.21
C THR A 183 15.36 -24.45 35.57
N LYS A 184 15.34 -24.97 36.81
CA LYS A 184 14.26 -25.84 37.28
C LYS A 184 12.92 -25.10 37.35
N MET A 185 12.91 -23.86 37.80
CA MET A 185 11.68 -23.04 37.86
C MET A 185 11.21 -22.66 36.45
N LEU A 186 12.12 -22.26 35.56
CA LEU A 186 11.78 -21.96 34.16
C LEU A 186 11.21 -23.18 33.44
N LEU A 187 11.80 -24.37 33.63
CA LEU A 187 11.26 -25.63 33.08
C LEU A 187 9.82 -25.92 33.54
N LYS A 188 9.47 -25.54 34.78
CA LYS A 188 8.14 -25.75 35.34
C LYS A 188 7.09 -24.80 34.74
N HIS A 189 7.51 -23.62 34.29
CA HIS A 189 6.65 -22.54 33.81
C HIS A 189 7.02 -22.09 32.38
N SER A 190 7.54 -23.01 31.56
CA SER A 190 8.12 -22.63 30.27
C SER A 190 7.11 -22.13 29.26
N ASP A 191 5.85 -22.55 29.37
CA ASP A 191 4.71 -22.06 28.61
C ASP A 191 4.28 -20.64 29.00
N MET A 192 4.67 -20.20 30.20
CA MET A 192 4.28 -18.91 30.77
C MET A 192 5.45 -17.92 30.85
N ALA A 193 6.70 -18.32 30.61
CA ALA A 193 7.86 -17.43 30.72
C ALA A 193 8.35 -16.98 29.34
N VAL A 194 8.58 -15.68 29.19
CA VAL A 194 9.35 -15.09 28.10
C VAL A 194 10.57 -14.42 28.70
N VAL A 195 11.76 -14.78 28.25
CA VAL A 195 13.01 -14.14 28.72
C VAL A 195 13.34 -12.98 27.81
N GLU A 196 13.53 -11.82 28.42
CA GLU A 196 13.76 -10.56 27.73
C GLU A 196 15.22 -10.13 27.90
N MET A 197 15.88 -9.84 26.78
CA MET A 197 17.29 -9.47 26.74
C MET A 197 17.44 -8.13 26.02
N THR A 198 18.27 -7.24 26.56
CA THR A 198 18.57 -5.97 25.86
C THR A 198 19.40 -6.22 24.60
N GLU A 199 19.17 -5.43 23.54
CA GLU A 199 19.94 -5.53 22.29
C GLU A 199 21.46 -5.40 22.52
N GLN A 200 21.86 -4.61 23.52
CA GLN A 200 23.26 -4.26 23.80
C GLN A 200 24.04 -5.31 24.60
N SER A 201 23.43 -6.44 24.95
CA SER A 201 24.09 -7.49 25.74
C SER A 201 25.35 -8.01 25.02
N GLU A 202 26.53 -7.88 25.66
CA GLU A 202 27.84 -8.32 25.17
C GLU A 202 28.04 -9.83 25.39
N ILE A 203 27.18 -10.65 24.76
CA ILE A 203 27.34 -12.11 24.73
C ILE A 203 28.09 -12.50 23.46
N ASP A 204 29.04 -13.44 23.53
CA ASP A 204 29.69 -14.04 22.36
C ASP A 204 28.78 -15.06 21.62
N ASP A 205 29.10 -15.39 20.36
CA ASP A 205 28.23 -16.23 19.53
C ASP A 205 28.02 -17.65 20.08
N GLU A 206 29.03 -18.23 20.73
CA GLU A 206 28.96 -19.60 21.26
C GLU A 206 28.06 -19.65 22.49
N SER A 207 28.24 -18.70 23.41
CA SER A 207 27.41 -18.55 24.60
C SER A 207 25.95 -18.26 24.24
N LEU A 208 25.72 -17.40 23.24
CA LEU A 208 24.39 -17.07 22.78
C LEU A 208 23.69 -18.29 22.17
N GLU A 209 24.37 -19.05 21.31
CA GLU A 209 23.78 -20.24 20.69
C GLU A 209 23.44 -21.33 21.73
N SER A 210 24.32 -21.53 22.73
CA SER A 210 24.03 -22.43 23.86
C SER A 210 22.82 -21.98 24.69
N LEU A 211 22.65 -20.66 24.87
CA LEU A 211 21.51 -20.09 25.58
C LEU A 211 20.21 -20.33 24.80
N LYS A 212 20.21 -20.05 23.50
CA LYS A 212 19.06 -20.28 22.62
C LYS A 212 18.66 -21.75 22.58
N GLU A 213 19.62 -22.66 22.37
CA GLU A 213 19.34 -24.10 22.31
C GLU A 213 18.69 -24.57 23.61
N ARG A 214 19.14 -24.04 24.74
CA ARG A 214 18.57 -24.36 26.06
C ARG A 214 17.14 -23.86 26.21
N TYR A 215 16.88 -22.58 25.91
CA TYR A 215 15.52 -22.03 26.00
C TYR A 215 14.57 -22.71 25.00
N HIS A 216 15.03 -22.99 23.79
CA HIS A 216 14.30 -23.75 22.80
C HIS A 216 13.92 -25.15 23.32
N ASN A 217 14.88 -25.90 23.87
CA ASN A 217 14.64 -27.23 24.44
C ASN A 217 13.70 -27.22 25.65
N MET A 218 13.63 -26.10 26.37
CA MET A 218 12.71 -25.90 27.49
C MET A 218 11.32 -25.46 27.03
N GLY A 219 11.18 -24.95 25.80
CA GLY A 219 9.97 -24.29 25.31
C GLY A 219 9.79 -22.85 25.81
N VAL A 220 10.85 -22.25 26.35
CA VAL A 220 10.85 -20.85 26.82
C VAL A 220 11.06 -19.93 25.63
N LYS A 221 10.23 -18.88 25.52
CA LYS A 221 10.34 -17.89 24.44
C LYS A 221 11.34 -16.79 24.80
N MET A 222 11.87 -16.13 23.78
CA MET A 222 12.79 -15.00 23.95
C MET A 222 12.22 -13.71 23.34
N ALA A 223 12.57 -12.59 23.96
CA ALA A 223 12.31 -11.24 23.46
C ALA A 223 13.60 -10.43 23.43
N ILE A 224 13.72 -9.54 22.45
CA ILE A 224 14.75 -8.49 22.44
C ILE A 224 14.11 -7.15 22.81
N ASP A 225 14.71 -6.47 23.78
CA ASP A 225 14.28 -5.19 24.33
C ASP A 225 15.06 -4.00 23.74
N ASP A 226 14.46 -2.81 23.83
CA ASP A 226 15.03 -1.52 23.42
C ASP A 226 15.54 -1.46 21.97
N TYR A 227 14.93 -2.24 21.06
CA TYR A 227 15.39 -2.32 19.68
C TYR A 227 15.18 -0.98 18.96
N GLY A 228 16.28 -0.42 18.45
CA GLY A 228 16.28 0.82 17.68
C GLY A 228 16.69 2.10 18.43
N SER A 229 17.10 1.98 19.71
CA SER A 229 17.58 3.10 20.54
C SER A 229 19.01 3.59 20.21
N GLY A 230 19.69 3.05 19.18
CA GLY A 230 21.09 3.38 18.85
C GLY A 230 21.65 2.81 17.53
N TYR A 231 22.87 2.25 17.55
CA TYR A 231 23.54 1.57 16.42
C TYR A 231 22.90 0.20 16.08
N SER A 232 21.58 0.14 16.06
CA SER A 232 20.85 -1.11 15.83
C SER A 232 21.10 -1.59 14.41
N ASN A 233 21.69 -2.78 14.30
CA ASN A 233 22.01 -3.40 13.03
C ASN A 233 21.09 -4.61 12.85
N ALA A 234 20.47 -4.76 11.68
CA ALA A 234 19.69 -5.96 11.34
C ALA A 234 20.47 -7.27 11.59
N GLY A 235 21.81 -7.19 11.55
CA GLY A 235 22.70 -8.28 11.94
C GLY A 235 22.49 -8.80 13.37
N ASN A 236 22.15 -7.95 14.35
CA ASN A 236 21.86 -8.40 15.71
C ASN A 236 20.54 -9.17 15.77
N LEU A 237 19.50 -8.71 15.09
CA LEU A 237 18.21 -9.42 15.08
C LEU A 237 18.34 -10.81 14.43
N LEU A 238 19.09 -10.90 13.31
CA LEU A 238 19.44 -12.18 12.68
C LEU A 238 20.27 -13.09 13.59
N ARG A 239 21.11 -12.49 14.41
CA ARG A 239 21.93 -13.21 15.39
C ARG A 239 21.08 -13.77 16.52
N TYR A 240 20.08 -13.06 17.02
CA TYR A 240 19.25 -13.51 18.15
C TYR A 240 18.06 -14.40 17.73
N MET A 241 17.40 -14.10 16.60
CA MET A 241 16.14 -14.74 16.16
C MET A 241 15.13 -14.95 17.30
N PRO A 242 14.72 -13.88 18.01
CA PRO A 242 13.80 -13.99 19.13
C PRO A 242 12.36 -14.29 18.66
N ASN A 243 11.47 -14.60 19.60
CA ASN A 243 10.04 -14.69 19.32
C ASN A 243 9.35 -13.33 19.29
N PHE A 244 9.92 -12.35 20.01
CA PHE A 244 9.38 -11.00 20.12
C PHE A 244 10.48 -9.95 19.99
N VAL A 245 10.14 -8.81 19.40
CA VAL A 245 11.01 -7.63 19.34
C VAL A 245 10.24 -6.43 19.86
N LYS A 246 10.75 -5.81 20.91
CA LYS A 246 10.21 -4.58 21.49
C LYS A 246 10.85 -3.38 20.81
N ILE A 247 10.03 -2.61 20.11
CA ILE A 247 10.43 -1.41 19.39
C ILE A 247 10.46 -0.26 20.39
N ASP A 248 11.64 0.28 20.62
CA ASP A 248 11.90 1.25 21.67
C ASP A 248 11.02 2.52 21.53
N ARG A 249 10.67 3.06 22.70
CA ARG A 249 9.89 4.29 22.84
C ARG A 249 10.46 5.45 22.01
N SER A 250 11.78 5.61 21.94
CA SER A 250 12.39 6.74 21.23
C SER A 250 12.04 6.78 19.73
N LEU A 251 11.77 5.60 19.14
CA LEU A 251 11.29 5.48 17.75
C LEU A 251 9.80 5.77 17.62
N LEU A 252 9.02 5.57 18.67
CA LEU A 252 7.58 5.77 18.68
C LEU A 252 7.17 7.20 19.05
N THR A 253 7.97 7.92 19.84
CA THR A 253 7.65 9.31 20.23
C THR A 253 7.47 10.20 19.00
N ASP A 254 6.30 10.83 18.87
CA ASP A 254 5.92 11.70 17.75
C ASP A 254 6.00 11.03 16.35
N ILE A 255 5.88 9.70 16.28
CA ILE A 255 6.01 8.95 15.04
C ILE A 255 5.02 9.39 13.94
N GLN A 256 3.80 9.78 14.31
CA GLN A 256 2.76 10.29 13.41
C GLN A 256 3.24 11.48 12.55
N ASN A 257 4.13 12.30 13.11
CA ASN A 257 4.64 13.53 12.47
C ASN A 257 5.98 13.32 11.74
N SER A 258 6.58 12.13 11.82
CA SER A 258 7.91 11.86 11.28
C SER A 258 7.87 10.76 10.20
N PRO A 259 7.92 11.12 8.91
CA PRO A 259 8.02 10.15 7.82
C PRO A 259 9.22 9.20 7.97
N LYS A 260 10.35 9.69 8.48
CA LYS A 260 11.57 8.89 8.70
C LYS A 260 11.35 7.82 9.77
N LYS A 261 10.76 8.18 10.92
CA LYS A 261 10.44 7.21 11.99
C LYS A 261 9.43 6.17 11.51
N ARG A 262 8.37 6.60 10.80
CA ARG A 262 7.38 5.69 10.21
C ARG A 262 8.00 4.68 9.25
N HIS A 263 8.88 5.14 8.35
CA HIS A 263 9.57 4.24 7.44
C HIS A 263 10.45 3.25 8.21
N PHE A 264 11.27 3.72 9.15
CA PHE A 264 12.18 2.86 9.89
C PHE A 264 11.44 1.80 10.71
N VAL A 265 10.43 2.20 11.49
CA VAL A 265 9.59 1.28 12.28
C VAL A 265 8.85 0.27 11.38
N ARG A 266 8.39 0.68 10.20
CA ARG A 266 7.79 -0.23 9.22
C ARG A 266 8.76 -1.30 8.73
N GLU A 267 10.01 -0.94 8.45
CA GLU A 267 11.02 -1.92 8.03
C GLU A 267 11.34 -2.92 9.15
N ILE A 268 11.35 -2.47 10.41
CA ILE A 268 11.52 -3.35 11.58
C ILE A 268 10.36 -4.35 11.67
N ILE A 269 9.12 -3.87 11.59
CA ILE A 269 7.91 -4.72 11.62
C ILE A 269 7.94 -5.72 10.45
N HIS A 270 8.25 -5.26 9.25
CA HIS A 270 8.33 -6.11 8.07
C HIS A 270 9.40 -7.20 8.23
N PHE A 271 10.59 -6.85 8.70
CA PHE A 271 11.63 -7.82 9.02
C PHE A 271 11.16 -8.85 10.05
N CYS A 272 10.45 -8.41 11.09
CA CYS A 272 9.92 -9.31 12.10
C CYS A 272 8.95 -10.32 11.47
N HIS A 273 8.00 -9.86 10.65
CA HIS A 273 7.00 -10.72 9.99
C HIS A 273 7.62 -11.73 9.02
N GLU A 274 8.60 -11.33 8.20
CA GLU A 274 9.32 -12.23 7.28
C GLU A 274 10.09 -13.35 8.02
N ASN A 275 10.38 -13.15 9.31
CA ASN A 275 11.13 -14.09 10.13
C ASN A 275 10.27 -14.75 11.24
N GLU A 276 8.93 -14.65 11.16
CA GLU A 276 7.98 -15.20 12.14
C GLU A 276 8.18 -14.66 13.58
N ILE A 277 8.64 -13.41 13.69
CA ILE A 277 8.84 -12.68 14.94
C ILE A 277 7.66 -11.73 15.15
N LEU A 278 7.17 -11.61 16.38
CA LEU A 278 6.12 -10.65 16.73
C LEU A 278 6.71 -9.29 17.13
N ALA A 279 6.23 -8.22 16.49
CA ALA A 279 6.65 -6.86 16.77
C ALA A 279 5.78 -6.23 17.87
N LEU A 280 6.42 -5.80 18.96
CA LEU A 280 5.80 -5.13 20.09
C LEU A 280 6.16 -3.64 20.09
N ALA A 281 5.17 -2.76 19.99
CA ALA A 281 5.35 -1.33 20.09
C ALA A 281 5.36 -0.90 21.57
N GLU A 282 6.52 -0.45 22.08
CA GLU A 282 6.71 -0.14 23.50
C GLU A 282 6.63 1.36 23.84
N GLY A 283 5.99 1.65 24.97
CA GLY A 283 5.86 2.99 25.50
C GLY A 283 4.86 3.86 24.74
N VAL A 284 3.81 3.27 24.16
CA VAL A 284 2.74 4.05 23.52
C VAL A 284 2.01 4.90 24.56
N GLU A 285 2.00 6.22 24.40
CA GLU A 285 1.47 7.17 25.39
C GLU A 285 0.32 8.04 24.86
N THR A 286 0.16 8.15 23.54
CA THR A 286 -0.87 8.97 22.90
C THR A 286 -1.75 8.17 21.93
N ALA A 287 -2.93 8.71 21.61
CA ALA A 287 -3.85 8.08 20.68
C ALA A 287 -3.30 8.07 19.24
N GLU A 288 -2.55 9.12 18.88
CA GLU A 288 -1.91 9.28 17.58
C GLU A 288 -0.77 8.29 17.37
N GLU A 289 0.04 8.04 18.40
CA GLU A 289 1.07 6.99 18.39
C GLU A 289 0.41 5.61 18.26
N LEU A 290 -0.63 5.34 19.06
CA LEU A 290 -1.40 4.09 19.01
C LEU A 290 -1.95 3.83 17.60
N HIS A 291 -2.61 4.82 17.00
CA HIS A 291 -3.13 4.75 15.64
C HIS A 291 -2.03 4.45 14.64
N THR A 292 -0.92 5.19 14.73
CA THR A 292 0.19 5.06 13.78
C THR A 292 0.84 3.67 13.85
N VAL A 293 1.17 3.16 15.04
CA VAL A 293 1.85 1.85 15.15
C VAL A 293 0.96 0.69 14.73
N ILE A 294 -0.36 0.78 14.95
CA ILE A 294 -1.33 -0.20 14.44
C ILE A 294 -1.35 -0.16 12.90
N LEU A 295 -1.40 1.03 12.29
CA LEU A 295 -1.38 1.16 10.82
C LEU A 295 -0.05 0.68 10.20
N LEU A 296 1.08 0.88 10.88
CA LEU A 296 2.38 0.36 10.44
C LEU A 296 2.48 -1.16 10.59
N GLY A 297 1.62 -1.75 11.41
CA GLY A 297 1.40 -3.18 11.48
C GLY A 297 1.96 -3.90 12.69
N ALA A 298 2.22 -3.19 13.79
CA ALA A 298 2.62 -3.81 15.06
C ALA A 298 1.61 -4.89 15.49
N ASP A 299 2.11 -5.96 16.11
CA ASP A 299 1.30 -7.10 16.56
C ASP A 299 0.82 -6.91 18.01
N LEU A 300 1.70 -6.34 18.83
CA LEU A 300 1.50 -6.13 20.26
C LEU A 300 1.78 -4.68 20.65
N ILE A 301 1.13 -4.22 21.71
CA ILE A 301 1.22 -2.83 22.17
C ILE A 301 1.38 -2.82 23.69
N GLN A 302 2.35 -2.03 24.17
CA GLN A 302 2.56 -1.76 25.58
C GLN A 302 2.80 -0.27 25.78
N GLY A 303 2.22 0.32 26.82
CA GLY A 303 2.46 1.72 27.14
C GLY A 303 1.41 2.31 28.07
N TYR A 304 1.64 3.53 28.55
CA TYR A 304 0.72 4.16 29.50
C TYR A 304 -0.64 4.50 28.90
N PHE A 305 -0.75 4.58 27.57
CA PHE A 305 -2.03 4.78 26.91
C PHE A 305 -2.97 3.59 27.10
N THR A 306 -2.44 2.35 27.12
CA THR A 306 -3.24 1.13 27.32
C THR A 306 -3.43 0.84 28.81
N ALA A 307 -2.34 0.71 29.56
CA ALA A 307 -2.35 0.61 31.02
C ALA A 307 -0.94 0.80 31.62
N ARG A 308 -0.92 1.31 32.86
CA ARG A 308 0.31 1.50 33.64
C ARG A 308 0.70 0.21 34.38
N PRO A 309 2.00 0.01 34.71
CA PRO A 309 2.42 -1.06 35.61
C PRO A 309 1.72 -0.98 36.97
N ALA A 310 1.21 -2.09 37.47
CA ALA A 310 0.50 -2.16 38.74
C ALA A 310 0.94 -3.38 39.58
N PRO A 311 0.86 -3.31 40.92
CA PRO A 311 1.14 -4.48 41.79
C PRO A 311 0.05 -5.56 41.68
N GLU A 312 -1.16 -5.19 41.26
CA GLU A 312 -2.29 -6.07 41.02
C GLU A 312 -2.32 -6.46 39.53
N ILE A 313 -2.68 -7.70 39.23
CA ILE A 313 -2.77 -8.19 37.85
C ILE A 313 -4.05 -7.61 37.22
N ILE A 314 -3.87 -6.74 36.24
CA ILE A 314 -4.97 -6.13 35.48
C ILE A 314 -5.51 -7.17 34.49
N ASP A 315 -6.80 -7.51 34.56
CA ASP A 315 -7.44 -8.52 33.71
C ASP A 315 -8.01 -7.96 32.38
N SER A 316 -8.27 -6.65 32.32
CA SER A 316 -8.71 -5.95 31.12
C SER A 316 -8.29 -4.48 31.12
N ILE A 317 -7.95 -3.96 29.94
CA ILE A 317 -7.83 -2.51 29.70
C ILE A 317 -9.23 -1.87 29.51
N PRO A 318 -9.37 -0.53 29.61
CA PRO A 318 -10.64 0.15 29.38
C PRO A 318 -11.26 -0.16 28.01
N ASP A 319 -12.57 -0.39 27.97
CA ASP A 319 -13.30 -0.77 26.75
C ASP A 319 -13.19 0.27 25.63
N GLU A 320 -13.11 1.56 25.97
CA GLU A 320 -12.93 2.64 25.00
C GLU A 320 -11.63 2.45 24.19
N ILE A 321 -10.55 2.05 24.86
CA ILE A 321 -9.26 1.79 24.22
C ILE A 321 -9.34 0.52 23.37
N LYS A 322 -10.00 -0.55 23.85
CA LYS A 322 -10.23 -1.76 23.04
C LYS A 322 -10.98 -1.45 21.74
N GLN A 323 -12.01 -0.61 21.81
CA GLN A 323 -12.77 -0.20 20.62
C GLN A 323 -11.92 0.66 19.68
N MET A 324 -11.05 1.53 20.20
CA MET A 324 -10.09 2.27 19.38
C MET A 324 -9.14 1.33 18.64
N ILE A 325 -8.54 0.35 19.34
CA ILE A 325 -7.64 -0.64 18.75
C ILE A 325 -8.36 -1.41 17.63
N LYS A 326 -9.57 -1.92 17.88
CA LYS A 326 -10.38 -2.63 16.87
C LYS A 326 -10.67 -1.78 15.65
N ARG A 327 -11.02 -0.50 15.84
CA ARG A 327 -11.28 0.44 14.75
C ARG A 327 -10.02 0.68 13.91
N TYR A 328 -8.88 0.92 14.56
CA TYR A 328 -7.61 1.17 13.87
C TYR A 328 -7.09 -0.08 13.17
N HIS A 329 -7.29 -1.26 13.75
CA HIS A 329 -6.99 -2.53 13.10
C HIS A 329 -7.88 -2.75 11.87
N GLN A 330 -9.18 -2.45 11.96
CA GLN A 330 -10.07 -2.51 10.79
C GLN A 330 -9.65 -1.52 9.70
N GLU A 331 -9.28 -0.30 10.07
CA GLU A 331 -8.72 0.70 9.14
C GLU A 331 -7.44 0.20 8.45
N ARG A 332 -6.57 -0.48 9.21
CA ARG A 332 -5.38 -1.16 8.67
C ARG A 332 -5.77 -2.29 7.73
N GLU A 333 -6.70 -3.16 8.07
CA GLU A 333 -7.14 -4.27 7.20
C GLU A 333 -7.79 -3.75 5.91
N ASP A 334 -8.63 -2.72 6.03
CA ASP A 334 -9.22 -2.00 4.90
C ASP A 334 -8.13 -1.33 4.03
N GLY A 335 -7.03 -0.90 4.66
CA GLY A 335 -5.82 -0.34 4.03
C GLY A 335 -4.81 -1.36 3.48
N ILE A 336 -4.65 -2.55 4.09
CA ILE A 336 -3.81 -3.67 3.64
C ILE A 336 -4.45 -4.34 2.41
N GLY A 337 -5.77 -4.23 2.29
CA GLY A 337 -6.45 -4.42 1.01
C GLY A 337 -5.96 -3.50 -0.11
N GLN A 338 -5.12 -2.51 0.18
CA GLN A 338 -4.50 -1.59 -0.76
C GLN A 338 -2.98 -1.55 -0.58
N GLN A 339 -2.32 -2.51 -1.19
CA GLN A 339 -0.91 -2.47 -1.58
C GLN A 339 -0.59 -1.15 -2.34
N ILE A 340 -0.31 -0.04 -1.65
CA ILE A 340 -0.20 1.31 -2.23
C ILE A 340 1.24 1.83 -2.22
N TYR A 341 1.68 2.31 -3.37
CA TYR A 341 2.85 3.15 -3.58
C TYR A 341 2.44 4.63 -3.62
N ILE A 342 3.09 5.49 -2.83
CA ILE A 342 2.87 6.95 -2.88
C ILE A 342 3.99 7.56 -3.70
N ALA A 343 3.64 8.13 -4.85
CA ALA A 343 4.59 8.79 -5.74
C ALA A 343 5.05 10.15 -5.16
N ASP A 344 6.35 10.41 -5.23
CA ASP A 344 6.94 11.70 -4.89
C ASP A 344 6.88 12.68 -6.07
N VAL A 345 7.11 13.96 -5.82
CA VAL A 345 7.08 15.00 -6.86
C VAL A 345 8.22 14.77 -7.86
N SER A 346 7.92 14.78 -9.17
CA SER A 346 8.94 14.65 -10.24
C SER A 346 9.63 13.28 -10.28
N GLU A 347 8.89 12.20 -10.03
CA GLU A 347 9.42 10.84 -9.92
C GLU A 347 9.28 10.01 -11.22
N ARG A 348 10.24 9.12 -11.46
CA ARG A 348 10.17 8.03 -12.46
C ARG A 348 9.92 6.71 -11.76
N ILE A 349 8.79 6.08 -12.06
CA ILE A 349 8.29 4.85 -11.48
C ILE A 349 8.43 3.71 -12.50
N ILE A 350 8.96 2.58 -12.05
CA ILE A 350 9.12 1.36 -12.87
C ILE A 350 8.14 0.31 -12.34
N LEU A 351 7.14 -0.07 -13.14
CA LEU A 351 6.05 -0.96 -12.73
C LEU A 351 6.55 -2.32 -12.26
N GLU A 352 7.56 -2.89 -12.92
CA GLU A 352 8.11 -4.21 -12.58
C GLU A 352 8.73 -4.23 -11.17
N ARG A 353 9.30 -3.11 -10.71
CA ARG A 353 9.81 -2.99 -9.34
C ARG A 353 8.67 -2.98 -8.33
N LEU A 354 7.62 -2.23 -8.63
CA LEU A 354 6.43 -2.15 -7.79
C LEU A 354 5.72 -3.51 -7.68
N MET A 355 5.66 -4.27 -8.77
CA MET A 355 5.14 -5.63 -8.77
C MET A 355 5.93 -6.56 -7.85
N GLN A 356 7.27 -6.49 -7.88
CA GLN A 356 8.13 -7.30 -6.99
C GLN A 356 7.92 -6.94 -5.51
N SER A 357 7.65 -5.67 -5.21
CA SER A 357 7.30 -5.20 -3.87
C SER A 357 5.82 -5.45 -3.51
N GLY A 358 5.07 -6.15 -4.37
CA GLY A 358 3.67 -6.48 -4.15
C GLY A 358 2.74 -5.27 -4.15
N MET A 359 3.08 -4.16 -4.79
CA MET A 359 2.22 -2.97 -4.88
C MET A 359 1.12 -3.17 -5.95
N LYS A 360 -0.08 -2.65 -5.70
CA LYS A 360 -1.26 -2.68 -6.59
C LYS A 360 -1.85 -1.31 -6.92
N CYS A 361 -1.40 -0.24 -6.28
CA CYS A 361 -1.92 1.09 -6.53
C CYS A 361 -0.83 2.15 -6.41
N ILE A 362 -0.72 3.02 -7.40
CA ILE A 362 0.13 4.22 -7.35
C ILE A 362 -0.76 5.41 -7.01
N VAL A 363 -0.47 6.09 -5.91
CA VAL A 363 -1.16 7.32 -5.49
C VAL A 363 -0.26 8.52 -5.79
N ILE A 364 -0.72 9.40 -6.66
CA ILE A 364 -0.01 10.60 -7.11
C ILE A 364 -0.64 11.84 -6.47
N GLY A 365 0.20 12.83 -6.14
CA GLY A 365 -0.27 14.11 -5.61
C GLY A 365 -0.32 14.23 -4.08
N SER A 366 0.07 13.19 -3.34
CA SER A 366 0.11 13.25 -1.87
C SER A 366 1.19 14.19 -1.32
N ASN A 367 2.32 14.33 -2.02
CA ASN A 367 3.45 15.16 -1.62
C ASN A 367 3.53 16.50 -2.38
N GLY A 368 2.55 16.80 -3.23
CA GLY A 368 2.51 18.00 -4.07
C GLY A 368 2.21 17.72 -5.53
N SER A 369 2.15 18.80 -6.32
CA SER A 369 1.92 18.78 -7.76
C SER A 369 3.25 18.72 -8.53
N GLY A 370 3.30 17.95 -9.61
CA GLY A 370 4.51 17.77 -10.43
C GLY A 370 4.37 16.63 -11.44
N ASP A 371 5.37 16.49 -12.30
CA ASP A 371 5.33 15.55 -13.42
C ASP A 371 5.77 14.15 -13.00
N ILE A 372 5.06 13.09 -13.39
CA ILE A 372 5.39 11.70 -13.06
C ILE A 372 5.60 10.93 -14.36
N SER A 373 6.62 10.07 -14.40
CA SER A 373 6.81 9.10 -15.47
C SER A 373 6.59 7.69 -14.94
N ILE A 374 5.75 6.91 -15.61
CA ILE A 374 5.47 5.51 -15.26
C ILE A 374 5.83 4.65 -16.45
N GLU A 375 6.78 3.76 -16.23
CA GLU A 375 7.36 2.90 -17.25
C GLU A 375 7.11 1.45 -16.90
N GLY A 376 6.80 0.65 -17.93
CA GLY A 376 6.67 -0.79 -17.78
C GLY A 376 6.95 -1.53 -19.07
N SER A 377 6.33 -2.71 -19.18
CA SER A 377 6.35 -3.55 -20.36
C SER A 377 4.93 -3.78 -20.86
N SER A 378 4.71 -3.57 -22.15
CA SER A 378 3.42 -3.82 -22.81
C SER A 378 3.05 -5.31 -22.87
N GLU A 379 3.98 -6.20 -22.51
CA GLU A 379 3.79 -7.65 -22.50
C GLU A 379 3.45 -8.22 -21.11
N LEU A 380 3.49 -7.39 -20.06
CA LEU A 380 3.33 -7.84 -18.67
C LEU A 380 2.20 -7.11 -17.95
N ASP A 381 1.17 -7.85 -17.55
CA ASP A 381 0.09 -7.31 -16.70
C ASP A 381 0.62 -6.93 -15.32
N SER A 382 0.66 -5.63 -15.03
CA SER A 382 1.19 -5.13 -13.76
C SER A 382 0.27 -5.37 -12.57
N GLN A 383 -1.03 -5.57 -12.78
CA GLN A 383 -2.05 -5.56 -11.71
C GLN A 383 -2.03 -4.30 -10.84
N ILE A 384 -1.49 -3.19 -11.38
CA ILE A 384 -1.39 -1.90 -10.70
C ILE A 384 -2.39 -0.92 -11.30
N ARG A 385 -3.08 -0.16 -10.43
CA ARG A 385 -3.92 1.00 -10.79
C ARG A 385 -3.27 2.31 -10.39
N ILE A 386 -3.76 3.43 -10.93
CA ILE A 386 -3.31 4.78 -10.60
C ILE A 386 -4.47 5.56 -9.98
N GLU A 387 -4.18 6.34 -8.93
CA GLU A 387 -5.10 7.27 -8.29
C GLU A 387 -4.40 8.61 -8.07
N THR A 388 -5.07 9.71 -8.41
CA THR A 388 -4.56 11.06 -8.11
C THR A 388 -5.33 11.67 -6.95
N ARG A 389 -4.62 12.32 -6.02
CA ARG A 389 -5.24 13.07 -4.92
C ARG A 389 -5.89 14.34 -5.43
N LYS A 390 -6.86 14.84 -4.64
CA LYS A 390 -7.60 16.08 -4.91
C LYS A 390 -6.65 17.28 -5.03
N GLY A 391 -6.88 18.12 -6.03
CA GLY A 391 -6.07 19.31 -6.32
C GLY A 391 -4.73 19.03 -7.01
N TYR A 392 -4.49 17.82 -7.52
CA TYR A 392 -3.27 17.51 -8.25
C TYR A 392 -3.25 18.17 -9.63
N SER A 393 -2.15 18.84 -9.94
CA SER A 393 -1.87 19.44 -11.24
C SER A 393 -0.52 18.94 -11.76
N GLY A 394 -0.47 18.41 -12.98
CA GLY A 394 0.80 17.96 -13.55
C GLY A 394 0.66 17.02 -14.74
N ARG A 395 1.82 16.59 -15.26
CA ARG A 395 1.90 15.59 -16.33
C ARG A 395 2.07 14.19 -15.76
N ILE A 396 1.34 13.23 -16.30
CA ILE A 396 1.58 11.79 -16.06
C ILE A 396 1.97 11.18 -17.40
N THR A 397 3.21 10.74 -17.55
CA THR A 397 3.69 10.04 -18.75
C THR A 397 3.55 8.53 -18.53
N LEU A 398 2.87 7.84 -19.44
CA LEU A 398 2.83 6.38 -19.50
C LEU A 398 3.69 5.91 -20.67
N GLU A 399 4.67 5.05 -20.39
CA GLU A 399 5.53 4.44 -21.40
C GLU A 399 5.47 2.92 -21.31
N ASN A 400 4.87 2.30 -22.33
CA ASN A 400 4.67 0.85 -22.41
C ASN A 400 3.99 0.25 -21.16
N ALA A 401 3.04 0.97 -20.56
CA ALA A 401 2.42 0.57 -19.31
C ALA A 401 1.16 -0.29 -19.55
N TRP A 402 1.11 -1.48 -18.94
CA TRP A 402 -0.10 -2.31 -18.84
C TRP A 402 -0.66 -2.27 -17.41
N LEU A 403 -1.76 -1.54 -17.22
CA LEU A 403 -2.48 -1.39 -15.96
C LEU A 403 -3.72 -2.28 -15.94
N ASN A 404 -4.09 -2.79 -14.77
CA ASN A 404 -5.25 -3.66 -14.61
C ASN A 404 -5.99 -3.33 -13.32
N SER A 405 -7.32 -3.31 -13.40
CA SER A 405 -8.21 -2.99 -12.29
C SER A 405 -8.89 -4.23 -11.70
N ILE A 406 -9.24 -4.12 -10.42
CA ILE A 406 -10.07 -5.11 -9.73
C ILE A 406 -11.51 -4.56 -9.69
N LYS A 407 -12.43 -5.33 -10.30
CA LYS A 407 -13.90 -5.24 -10.25
C LYS A 407 -14.48 -3.86 -9.85
N ASN A 408 -14.99 -3.12 -10.84
CA ASN A 408 -15.69 -1.84 -10.74
C ASN A 408 -14.86 -0.61 -10.30
N LYS A 409 -13.53 -0.68 -10.36
CA LYS A 409 -12.66 0.51 -10.20
C LYS A 409 -12.05 0.92 -11.55
N PRO A 410 -11.74 2.20 -11.75
CA PRO A 410 -10.97 2.62 -12.92
C PRO A 410 -9.50 2.18 -12.80
N CYS A 411 -8.83 2.00 -13.93
CA CYS A 411 -7.38 1.80 -13.98
C CYS A 411 -6.64 3.10 -13.65
N ILE A 412 -7.21 4.25 -14.04
CA ILE A 412 -6.71 5.58 -13.71
C ILE A 412 -7.87 6.38 -13.11
N ASP A 413 -7.78 6.67 -11.81
CA ASP A 413 -8.76 7.49 -11.10
C ASP A 413 -8.25 8.94 -10.96
N ILE A 414 -8.85 9.86 -11.71
CA ILE A 414 -8.56 11.28 -11.55
C ILE A 414 -9.34 11.81 -10.34
N GLY A 415 -8.63 12.43 -9.39
CA GLY A 415 -9.21 13.08 -8.22
C GLY A 415 -10.02 14.32 -8.56
N GLU A 416 -10.77 14.83 -7.60
CA GLU A 416 -11.52 16.08 -7.74
C GLU A 416 -10.58 17.30 -7.84
N ASP A 417 -11.04 18.36 -8.51
CA ASP A 417 -10.32 19.61 -8.72
C ASP A 417 -8.90 19.42 -9.32
N ASN A 418 -8.72 18.40 -10.16
CA ASN A 418 -7.42 18.06 -10.76
C ASN A 418 -7.26 18.64 -12.17
N GLU A 419 -6.02 18.93 -12.56
CA GLU A 419 -5.64 19.31 -13.93
C GLU A 419 -4.48 18.43 -14.41
N VAL A 420 -4.81 17.39 -15.18
CA VAL A 420 -3.87 16.32 -15.55
C VAL A 420 -3.62 16.29 -17.04
N THR A 421 -2.34 16.28 -17.44
CA THR A 421 -1.93 15.95 -18.81
C THR A 421 -1.39 14.52 -18.85
N LEU A 422 -2.14 13.59 -19.42
CA LEU A 422 -1.72 12.20 -19.62
C LEU A 422 -0.97 12.09 -20.95
N VAL A 423 0.34 11.84 -20.90
CA VAL A 423 1.19 11.70 -22.09
C VAL A 423 1.42 10.22 -22.38
N LEU A 424 1.02 9.77 -23.56
CA LEU A 424 1.14 8.38 -24.01
C LEU A 424 2.38 8.18 -24.88
N CYS A 425 3.25 7.26 -24.47
CA CYS A 425 4.45 6.82 -25.18
C CYS A 425 4.41 5.30 -25.38
N GLY A 426 4.82 4.81 -26.55
CA GLY A 426 4.83 3.37 -26.83
C GLY A 426 3.44 2.75 -26.87
N ASP A 427 3.32 1.47 -26.47
CA ASP A 427 2.04 0.73 -26.47
C ASP A 427 1.53 0.56 -25.02
N ASN A 428 0.44 1.22 -24.66
CA ASN A 428 -0.13 1.19 -23.31
C ASN A 428 -1.47 0.44 -23.29
N LYS A 429 -1.78 -0.23 -22.18
CA LYS A 429 -2.99 -1.06 -22.04
C LYS A 429 -3.66 -0.87 -20.68
N LEU A 430 -4.98 -0.73 -20.67
CA LEU A 430 -5.82 -0.70 -19.48
C LEU A 430 -6.84 -1.84 -19.56
N ASP A 431 -6.75 -2.82 -18.67
CA ASP A 431 -7.69 -3.93 -18.61
C ASP A 431 -8.62 -3.83 -17.40
N MET A 432 -9.88 -4.24 -17.59
CA MET A 432 -10.92 -4.31 -16.55
C MET A 432 -11.33 -2.96 -15.94
N GLY A 433 -10.81 -1.83 -16.44
CA GLY A 433 -11.12 -0.50 -15.97
C GLY A 433 -10.67 0.59 -16.93
N GLY A 434 -11.47 1.67 -17.00
CA GLY A 434 -11.19 2.84 -17.82
C GLY A 434 -10.45 3.95 -17.07
N ILE A 435 -10.55 5.17 -17.60
CA ILE A 435 -10.06 6.41 -16.99
C ILE A 435 -11.26 7.19 -16.46
N ARG A 436 -11.29 7.44 -15.15
CA ARG A 436 -12.34 8.24 -14.51
C ARG A 436 -11.94 9.71 -14.41
N VAL A 437 -12.81 10.61 -14.84
CA VAL A 437 -12.65 12.07 -14.83
C VAL A 437 -13.87 12.71 -14.14
N PRO A 438 -13.74 13.20 -12.90
CA PRO A 438 -14.82 13.90 -12.20
C PRO A 438 -15.18 15.23 -12.86
N LYS A 439 -16.42 15.70 -12.64
CA LYS A 439 -16.95 16.98 -13.14
C LYS A 439 -16.04 18.19 -12.89
N SER A 440 -15.38 18.22 -11.74
CA SER A 440 -14.51 19.32 -11.31
C SER A 440 -13.15 19.37 -12.01
N SER A 441 -12.79 18.32 -12.76
CA SER A 441 -11.41 18.05 -13.14
C SER A 441 -11.22 18.16 -14.65
N LYS A 442 -9.97 18.32 -15.08
CA LYS A 442 -9.58 18.40 -16.49
C LYS A 442 -8.57 17.32 -16.82
N LEU A 443 -8.80 16.63 -17.93
CA LEU A 443 -7.90 15.64 -18.49
C LEU A 443 -7.54 16.01 -19.92
N THR A 444 -6.25 16.24 -20.16
CA THR A 444 -5.69 16.37 -21.51
C THR A 444 -4.89 15.12 -21.86
N ILE A 445 -5.24 14.42 -22.93
CA ILE A 445 -4.49 13.26 -23.41
C ILE A 445 -3.61 13.72 -24.58
N ALA A 446 -2.30 13.48 -24.47
CA ALA A 446 -1.30 13.94 -25.44
C ALA A 446 -0.27 12.82 -25.74
N GLY A 447 0.64 13.09 -26.67
CA GLY A 447 1.70 12.15 -27.08
C GLY A 447 1.39 11.41 -28.39
N GLU A 448 2.28 10.49 -28.75
CA GLU A 448 2.23 9.76 -30.03
C GLU A 448 1.97 8.24 -29.83
N GLY A 449 1.90 7.79 -28.58
CA GLY A 449 1.71 6.40 -28.21
C GLY A 449 0.31 5.85 -28.49
N ARG A 450 0.16 4.55 -28.31
CA ARG A 450 -1.13 3.85 -28.39
C ARG A 450 -1.66 3.57 -27.00
N LEU A 451 -2.98 3.58 -26.87
CA LEU A 451 -3.70 3.19 -25.67
C LEU A 451 -4.84 2.24 -26.02
N GLU A 452 -4.79 1.02 -25.50
CA GLU A 452 -5.88 0.05 -25.60
C GLU A 452 -6.61 -0.05 -24.25
N ILE A 453 -7.93 0.10 -24.26
CA ILE A 453 -8.77 0.03 -23.06
C ILE A 453 -9.78 -1.10 -23.24
N ASN A 454 -9.72 -2.13 -22.40
CA ASN A 454 -10.65 -3.24 -22.38
C ASN A 454 -11.52 -3.17 -21.12
N VAL A 455 -12.80 -2.83 -21.28
CA VAL A 455 -13.74 -2.68 -20.16
C VAL A 455 -14.91 -3.65 -20.31
N ASN A 456 -15.06 -4.52 -19.31
CA ASN A 456 -16.13 -5.50 -19.25
C ASN A 456 -16.90 -5.34 -17.95
N GLY A 457 -18.23 -5.21 -18.01
CA GLY A 457 -19.04 -5.06 -16.80
C GLY A 457 -20.47 -4.64 -17.04
N LYS A 458 -21.30 -4.67 -15.99
CA LYS A 458 -22.71 -4.28 -16.09
C LYS A 458 -22.86 -2.84 -16.59
N GLU A 459 -22.14 -1.93 -15.94
CA GLU A 459 -21.95 -0.56 -16.43
C GLU A 459 -20.48 -0.33 -16.75
N PHE A 460 -20.18 0.37 -17.84
CA PHE A 460 -18.81 0.67 -18.24
C PHE A 460 -18.63 2.13 -18.70
N TYR A 461 -17.39 2.59 -18.60
CA TYR A 461 -16.90 3.76 -19.33
C TYR A 461 -15.44 3.52 -19.71
N GLY A 462 -15.05 3.89 -20.93
CA GLY A 462 -13.65 3.81 -21.36
C GLY A 462 -12.85 5.01 -20.84
N ILE A 463 -13.25 6.22 -21.22
CA ILE A 463 -12.65 7.48 -20.75
C ILE A 463 -13.79 8.44 -20.41
N GLY A 464 -13.89 8.85 -19.14
CA GLY A 464 -14.89 9.81 -18.68
C GLY A 464 -15.47 9.43 -17.33
N ASN A 465 -16.77 9.17 -17.21
CA ASN A 465 -17.36 8.86 -15.89
C ASN A 465 -18.57 7.93 -15.99
N GLY A 466 -19.02 7.42 -14.84
CA GLY A 466 -20.12 6.46 -14.76
C GLY A 466 -21.45 6.98 -15.33
N ALA A 467 -22.37 6.05 -15.59
CA ALA A 467 -23.65 6.30 -16.25
C ALA A 467 -24.62 7.21 -15.47
N GLY A 468 -24.37 7.51 -14.20
CA GLY A 468 -25.15 8.47 -13.39
C GLY A 468 -24.42 9.77 -13.07
N LEU A 469 -23.24 10.01 -13.64
CA LEU A 469 -22.33 11.09 -13.26
C LEU A 469 -21.99 11.98 -14.45
N TRP A 470 -21.55 13.20 -14.15
CA TRP A 470 -20.94 14.12 -15.10
C TRP A 470 -19.43 13.86 -15.14
N HIS A 471 -18.82 13.96 -16.32
CA HIS A 471 -17.38 14.12 -16.43
C HIS A 471 -17.00 15.61 -16.51
N GLY A 472 -15.71 15.90 -16.28
CA GLY A 472 -15.15 17.25 -16.42
C GLY A 472 -14.72 17.55 -17.86
N ASP A 473 -13.67 18.35 -18.04
CA ASP A 473 -13.17 18.67 -19.39
C ASP A 473 -12.23 17.56 -19.88
N ILE A 474 -12.55 16.94 -21.02
CA ILE A 474 -11.70 15.91 -21.64
C ILE A 474 -11.25 16.41 -23.01
N THR A 475 -9.94 16.61 -23.16
CA THR A 475 -9.33 17.10 -24.40
C THR A 475 -8.33 16.09 -24.93
N PHE A 476 -8.42 15.75 -26.22
CA PHE A 476 -7.50 14.83 -26.88
C PHE A 476 -6.63 15.56 -27.89
N GLU A 477 -5.35 15.76 -27.55
CA GLU A 477 -4.31 16.43 -28.35
C GLU A 477 -3.28 15.43 -28.92
N GLN A 478 -3.52 14.12 -28.72
CA GLN A 478 -2.61 13.04 -29.07
C GLN A 478 -2.67 12.71 -30.58
N SER A 479 -1.54 12.31 -31.17
CA SER A 479 -1.45 11.96 -32.60
C SER A 479 -1.44 10.45 -32.88
N GLY A 480 -1.33 9.63 -31.83
CA GLY A 480 -1.38 8.18 -31.88
C GLY A 480 -2.80 7.60 -31.97
N ARG A 481 -2.99 6.42 -31.38
CA ARG A 481 -4.24 5.64 -31.49
C ARG A 481 -4.82 5.27 -30.12
N ILE A 482 -6.10 5.55 -29.93
CA ILE A 482 -6.88 5.07 -28.79
C ILE A 482 -7.89 4.03 -29.27
N THR A 483 -7.81 2.82 -28.69
CA THR A 483 -8.75 1.74 -28.92
C THR A 483 -9.54 1.49 -27.64
N VAL A 484 -10.87 1.48 -27.72
CA VAL A 484 -11.74 1.10 -26.59
C VAL A 484 -12.57 -0.10 -27.00
N ASN A 485 -12.36 -1.23 -26.33
CA ASN A 485 -13.18 -2.43 -26.44
C ASN A 485 -14.06 -2.50 -25.20
N ALA A 486 -15.37 -2.42 -25.39
CA ALA A 486 -16.34 -2.40 -24.31
C ALA A 486 -17.42 -3.45 -24.51
N ASP A 487 -17.65 -4.25 -23.47
CA ASP A 487 -18.71 -5.26 -23.41
C ASP A 487 -19.47 -5.14 -22.08
N GLY A 488 -20.75 -4.80 -22.15
CA GLY A 488 -21.56 -4.59 -20.95
C GLY A 488 -23.03 -4.35 -21.21
N GLU A 489 -23.86 -4.25 -20.17
CA GLU A 489 -25.29 -3.93 -20.38
C GLU A 489 -25.46 -2.48 -20.83
N LYS A 490 -24.68 -1.55 -20.28
CA LYS A 490 -24.85 -0.13 -20.53
C LYS A 490 -23.58 0.68 -20.31
N GLY A 491 -23.25 1.59 -21.21
CA GLY A 491 -22.06 2.41 -21.01
C GLY A 491 -21.73 3.38 -22.13
N VAL A 492 -20.59 4.05 -21.95
CA VAL A 492 -20.06 5.02 -22.92
C VAL A 492 -18.59 4.74 -23.19
N ALA A 493 -18.15 4.60 -24.43
CA ALA A 493 -16.72 4.40 -24.69
C ALA A 493 -15.90 5.66 -24.34
N ILE A 494 -16.32 6.84 -24.79
CA ILE A 494 -15.74 8.14 -24.39
C ILE A 494 -16.86 9.10 -23.98
N GLY A 495 -16.91 9.49 -22.71
CA GLY A 495 -17.90 10.39 -22.16
C GLY A 495 -18.51 9.90 -20.83
N SER A 496 -19.78 10.22 -20.58
CA SER A 496 -20.42 9.83 -19.30
C SER A 496 -21.94 9.75 -19.38
N GLY A 497 -22.59 9.41 -18.26
CA GLY A 497 -24.04 9.43 -18.16
C GLY A 497 -24.65 10.79 -18.40
N ASN A 498 -24.21 11.78 -17.63
CA ASN A 498 -24.83 13.11 -17.61
C ASN A 498 -24.04 14.14 -18.42
N GLY A 499 -23.09 13.74 -19.27
CA GLY A 499 -22.36 14.65 -20.17
C GLY A 499 -21.16 15.35 -19.52
N GLY A 500 -20.72 16.43 -20.16
CA GLY A 500 -19.47 17.15 -19.87
C GLY A 500 -18.90 17.69 -21.18
N VAL A 501 -17.67 18.20 -21.16
CA VAL A 501 -17.02 18.78 -22.35
C VAL A 501 -16.05 17.77 -22.96
N ILE A 502 -16.23 17.45 -24.24
CA ILE A 502 -15.34 16.56 -25.00
C ILE A 502 -14.81 17.30 -26.23
N ASN A 503 -13.50 17.48 -26.29
CA ASN A 503 -12.80 18.06 -27.44
C ASN A 503 -11.82 17.04 -28.01
N ILE A 504 -12.01 16.61 -29.25
CA ILE A 504 -11.12 15.65 -29.92
C ILE A 504 -10.42 16.37 -31.06
N ASN A 505 -9.12 16.64 -30.88
CA ASN A 505 -8.39 17.60 -31.70
C ASN A 505 -7.42 16.95 -32.69
N ALA A 506 -7.06 15.68 -32.47
CA ALA A 506 -6.22 14.89 -33.36
C ALA A 506 -6.31 13.40 -33.04
N GLY A 507 -5.73 12.58 -33.92
CA GLY A 507 -5.40 11.18 -33.68
C GLY A 507 -6.38 10.17 -34.27
N GLN A 508 -6.17 8.90 -33.91
CA GLN A 508 -6.96 7.77 -34.41
C GLN A 508 -7.76 7.13 -33.28
N TYR A 509 -9.05 6.89 -33.51
CA TYR A 509 -9.97 6.30 -32.53
C TYR A 509 -10.61 5.05 -33.12
N ARG A 510 -10.57 3.94 -32.37
CA ARG A 510 -11.20 2.66 -32.73
C ARG A 510 -12.06 2.19 -31.57
N LEU A 511 -13.38 2.28 -31.70
CA LEU A 511 -14.32 1.96 -30.61
C LEU A 511 -15.13 0.72 -30.99
N ASN A 512 -14.99 -0.34 -30.22
CA ASN A 512 -15.74 -1.58 -30.38
C ASN A 512 -16.65 -1.73 -29.16
N VAL A 513 -17.96 -1.55 -29.33
CA VAL A 513 -18.90 -1.43 -28.21
C VAL A 513 -20.05 -2.42 -28.36
N GLN A 514 -20.24 -3.27 -27.35
CA GLN A 514 -21.29 -4.29 -27.31
C GLN A 514 -22.14 -4.13 -26.05
N GLY A 515 -23.47 -4.28 -26.18
CA GLY A 515 -24.37 -4.17 -25.01
C GLY A 515 -25.81 -3.81 -25.28
N ASP A 516 -26.57 -3.47 -24.25
CA ASP A 516 -27.98 -3.10 -24.41
C ASP A 516 -28.14 -1.60 -24.70
N VAL A 517 -27.51 -0.72 -23.91
CA VAL A 517 -27.71 0.75 -24.01
C VAL A 517 -26.38 1.47 -24.03
N ASN A 518 -25.89 1.82 -25.22
CA ASN A 518 -24.51 2.26 -25.38
C ASN A 518 -24.32 3.51 -26.22
N VAL A 519 -23.30 4.29 -25.87
CA VAL A 519 -22.83 5.43 -26.67
C VAL A 519 -21.35 5.26 -27.00
N GLY A 520 -20.97 5.50 -28.26
CA GLY A 520 -19.55 5.52 -28.64
C GLY A 520 -18.85 6.73 -28.03
N ILE A 521 -19.18 7.93 -28.52
CA ILE A 521 -18.67 9.20 -27.97
C ILE A 521 -19.86 10.09 -27.60
N GLY A 522 -19.90 10.59 -26.37
CA GLY A 522 -20.89 11.55 -25.90
C GLY A 522 -21.56 11.19 -24.58
N ALA A 523 -22.90 11.25 -24.52
CA ALA A 523 -23.64 11.17 -23.25
C ALA A 523 -24.86 10.24 -23.28
N LEU A 524 -25.19 9.58 -22.17
CA LEU A 524 -26.41 8.76 -22.13
C LEU A 524 -27.67 9.62 -21.99
N TYR A 525 -27.67 10.59 -21.07
CA TYR A 525 -28.90 11.24 -20.60
C TYR A 525 -28.91 12.75 -20.70
N ALA A 526 -27.77 13.37 -21.01
CA ALA A 526 -27.61 14.81 -21.05
C ALA A 526 -27.29 15.29 -22.45
N GLU A 527 -27.35 16.61 -22.61
CA GLU A 527 -26.94 17.28 -23.85
C GLU A 527 -25.44 17.05 -24.07
N SER A 528 -25.09 16.75 -25.31
CA SER A 528 -23.70 16.62 -25.75
C SER A 528 -23.34 17.81 -26.62
N ASP A 529 -22.34 18.59 -26.18
CA ASP A 529 -21.66 19.57 -27.00
C ASP A 529 -20.27 19.02 -27.32
N MET A 530 -20.01 18.81 -28.61
CA MET A 530 -18.84 18.07 -29.06
C MET A 530 -18.21 18.69 -30.29
N VAL A 531 -16.89 18.88 -30.19
CA VAL A 531 -16.05 19.32 -31.30
C VAL A 531 -15.06 18.21 -31.62
N ILE A 532 -15.14 17.70 -32.85
CA ILE A 532 -14.21 16.72 -33.40
C ILE A 532 -13.49 17.36 -34.58
N HIS A 533 -12.16 17.42 -34.53
CA HIS A 533 -11.36 17.93 -35.64
C HIS A 533 -10.08 17.14 -35.90
N ASP A 534 -9.67 17.07 -37.16
CA ASP A 534 -8.40 16.45 -37.61
C ASP A 534 -8.19 14.98 -37.14
N CYS A 535 -9.27 14.18 -37.14
CA CYS A 535 -9.26 12.81 -36.61
C CYS A 535 -9.57 11.72 -37.67
N ASP A 536 -9.20 10.47 -37.33
CA ASP A 536 -9.68 9.25 -38.00
C ASP A 536 -10.43 8.37 -36.97
N ILE A 537 -11.75 8.29 -37.11
CA ILE A 537 -12.64 7.59 -36.17
C ILE A 537 -13.26 6.38 -36.85
N GLY A 538 -13.08 5.21 -36.25
CA GLY A 538 -13.71 3.95 -36.63
C GLY A 538 -14.51 3.39 -35.46
N MET A 539 -15.76 3.00 -35.69
CA MET A 539 -16.61 2.39 -34.66
C MET A 539 -17.31 1.15 -35.17
N GLU A 540 -17.32 0.10 -34.35
CA GLU A 540 -18.14 -1.10 -34.54
C GLU A 540 -19.01 -1.28 -33.28
N MET A 541 -20.32 -1.19 -33.45
CA MET A 541 -21.27 -1.25 -32.34
C MET A 541 -22.32 -2.32 -32.54
N ASN A 542 -22.56 -3.13 -31.52
CA ASN A 542 -23.70 -4.04 -31.48
C ASN A 542 -24.54 -3.68 -30.25
N SER A 543 -25.70 -3.07 -30.44
CA SER A 543 -26.48 -2.56 -29.31
C SER A 543 -27.98 -2.67 -29.46
N ALA A 544 -28.72 -2.97 -28.38
CA ALA A 544 -30.18 -2.93 -28.44
C ALA A 544 -30.65 -1.48 -28.68
N ARG A 545 -30.12 -0.52 -27.94
CA ARG A 545 -30.29 0.92 -28.12
C ARG A 545 -28.92 1.57 -28.15
N GLY A 546 -28.58 2.32 -29.18
CA GLY A 546 -27.25 2.93 -29.20
C GLY A 546 -27.02 4.05 -30.19
N THR A 547 -26.06 4.91 -29.83
CA THR A 547 -25.65 6.08 -30.61
C THR A 547 -24.13 6.05 -30.81
N ALA A 548 -23.62 6.17 -32.04
CA ALA A 548 -22.17 6.17 -32.24
C ALA A 548 -21.51 7.48 -31.76
N ILE A 549 -22.04 8.63 -32.17
CA ILE A 549 -21.58 9.95 -31.72
C ILE A 549 -22.79 10.82 -31.36
N GLY A 550 -22.89 11.26 -30.10
CA GLY A 550 -23.99 12.11 -29.63
C GLY A 550 -24.56 11.62 -28.31
N SER A 551 -25.88 11.58 -28.20
CA SER A 551 -26.55 11.15 -26.98
C SER A 551 -27.70 10.16 -27.19
N ILE A 552 -28.23 9.61 -26.10
CA ILE A 552 -29.49 8.87 -26.14
C ILE A 552 -30.64 9.79 -25.70
N GLY A 553 -30.50 10.58 -24.64
CA GLY A 553 -31.66 11.23 -24.01
C GLY A 553 -32.01 12.66 -24.43
N LYS A 554 -31.07 13.47 -24.88
CA LYS A 554 -31.21 14.95 -24.92
C LYS A 554 -30.72 15.52 -26.25
N SER A 555 -30.79 16.85 -26.37
CA SER A 555 -30.35 17.54 -27.59
C SER A 555 -28.84 17.57 -27.74
N ASP A 556 -28.38 17.47 -28.97
CA ASP A 556 -26.95 17.45 -29.29
C ASP A 556 -26.55 18.54 -30.28
N PHE A 557 -25.36 19.09 -30.05
CA PHE A 557 -24.67 20.00 -30.95
C PHE A 557 -23.32 19.38 -31.31
N ILE A 558 -23.19 18.91 -32.55
CA ILE A 558 -22.03 18.13 -32.99
C ILE A 558 -21.37 18.85 -34.17
N THR A 559 -20.13 19.28 -33.94
CA THR A 559 -19.29 19.89 -34.98
C THR A 559 -18.17 18.94 -35.36
N ILE A 560 -18.09 18.58 -36.64
CA ILE A 560 -17.07 17.68 -37.19
C ILE A 560 -16.33 18.42 -38.30
N PHE A 561 -15.01 18.51 -38.18
CA PHE A 561 -14.16 19.22 -39.14
C PHE A 561 -12.96 18.37 -39.56
N LYS A 562 -12.59 18.34 -40.84
CA LYS A 562 -11.34 17.67 -41.30
C LYS A 562 -11.15 16.23 -40.80
N THR A 563 -12.23 15.49 -40.67
CA THR A 563 -12.25 14.20 -39.99
C THR A 563 -12.77 13.10 -40.91
N SER A 564 -12.21 11.90 -40.80
CA SER A 564 -12.73 10.69 -41.44
C SER A 564 -13.48 9.85 -40.41
N ILE A 565 -14.75 9.55 -40.65
CA ILE A 565 -15.60 8.76 -39.75
C ILE A 565 -16.08 7.51 -40.49
N LYS A 566 -15.92 6.34 -39.86
CA LYS A 566 -16.44 5.06 -40.33
C LYS A 566 -17.18 4.35 -39.20
N VAL A 567 -18.48 4.16 -39.35
CA VAL A 567 -19.34 3.59 -38.31
C VAL A 567 -20.08 2.38 -38.87
N PHE A 568 -20.04 1.28 -38.11
CA PHE A 568 -20.82 0.08 -38.35
C PHE A 568 -21.65 -0.22 -37.11
N MET A 569 -22.97 -0.31 -37.25
CA MET A 569 -23.86 -0.61 -36.12
C MET A 569 -24.86 -1.71 -36.44
N THR A 570 -25.12 -2.60 -35.49
CA THR A 570 -26.17 -3.63 -35.56
C THR A 570 -27.01 -3.64 -34.29
N GLY A 571 -28.33 -3.83 -34.36
CA GLY A 571 -29.16 -3.61 -33.18
C GLY A 571 -30.66 -3.49 -33.35
N THR A 572 -31.34 -2.90 -32.35
CA THR A 572 -32.80 -2.63 -32.39
C THR A 572 -33.06 -1.17 -32.71
N GLU A 573 -32.69 -0.24 -31.84
CA GLU A 573 -32.85 1.21 -32.00
C GLU A 573 -31.49 1.89 -32.12
N LEU A 574 -31.15 2.45 -33.28
CA LEU A 574 -29.79 2.92 -33.54
C LEU A 574 -29.71 4.28 -34.21
N VAL A 575 -28.76 5.09 -33.74
CA VAL A 575 -28.40 6.36 -34.36
C VAL A 575 -26.90 6.39 -34.66
N GLY A 576 -26.52 6.72 -35.89
CA GLY A 576 -25.11 6.91 -36.22
C GLY A 576 -24.53 8.13 -35.49
N ILE A 577 -24.97 9.32 -35.89
CA ILE A 577 -24.60 10.58 -35.26
C ILE A 577 -25.89 11.31 -34.87
N GLY A 578 -26.00 11.73 -33.61
CA GLY A 578 -27.10 12.53 -33.08
C GLY A 578 -27.73 11.94 -31.82
N THR A 579 -29.07 12.02 -31.71
CA THR A 579 -29.80 11.60 -30.51
C THR A 579 -30.90 10.59 -30.81
N LEU A 580 -31.15 9.69 -29.87
CA LEU A 580 -32.19 8.66 -29.99
C LEU A 580 -33.55 9.19 -29.48
N ASP A 581 -33.61 9.62 -28.22
CA ASP A 581 -34.82 10.12 -27.56
C ASP A 581 -34.89 11.66 -27.46
N GLY A 582 -33.85 12.38 -27.91
CA GLY A 582 -33.77 13.84 -27.76
C GLY A 582 -34.67 14.63 -28.73
N GLU A 583 -35.09 15.81 -28.28
CA GLU A 583 -36.05 16.66 -29.01
C GLU A 583 -35.45 17.37 -30.25
N LYS A 584 -34.13 17.57 -30.28
CA LYS A 584 -33.44 18.28 -31.37
C LYS A 584 -31.97 17.87 -31.46
N THR A 585 -31.45 17.73 -32.67
CA THR A 585 -30.00 17.68 -32.93
C THR A 585 -29.59 18.64 -34.03
N GLU A 586 -28.40 19.24 -33.87
CA GLU A 586 -27.76 20.08 -34.87
C GLU A 586 -26.37 19.55 -35.24
N PHE A 587 -26.15 19.35 -36.53
CA PHE A 587 -24.90 18.86 -37.10
C PHE A 587 -24.24 19.92 -37.97
N ALA A 588 -22.96 20.16 -37.74
CA ALA A 588 -22.11 20.95 -38.63
C ALA A 588 -20.91 20.12 -39.06
N ILE A 589 -20.98 19.49 -40.24
CA ILE A 589 -19.91 18.66 -40.79
C ILE A 589 -19.25 19.41 -41.94
N ARG A 590 -17.94 19.66 -41.83
CA ARG A 590 -17.18 20.34 -42.90
C ARG A 590 -15.84 19.68 -43.20
N GLU A 591 -15.46 19.66 -44.47
CA GLU A 591 -14.16 19.10 -44.93
C GLU A 591 -13.91 17.66 -44.45
N ALA A 592 -14.96 16.84 -44.36
CA ALA A 592 -14.93 15.55 -43.69
C ALA A 592 -15.50 14.44 -44.59
N SER A 593 -15.13 13.19 -44.29
CA SER A 593 -15.74 12.00 -44.88
C SER A 593 -16.48 11.19 -43.82
N CYS A 594 -17.71 10.76 -44.10
CA CYS A 594 -18.54 10.03 -43.14
C CYS A 594 -19.17 8.82 -43.83
N PHE A 595 -18.74 7.62 -43.43
CA PHE A 595 -19.27 6.36 -43.93
C PHE A 595 -19.99 5.61 -42.80
N ILE A 596 -21.31 5.55 -42.87
CA ILE A 596 -22.14 4.99 -41.80
C ILE A 596 -22.95 3.83 -42.36
N THR A 597 -22.79 2.65 -41.77
CA THR A 597 -23.55 1.44 -42.08
C THR A 597 -24.32 1.00 -40.84
N ILE A 598 -25.65 0.98 -40.89
CA ILE A 598 -26.49 0.60 -39.74
C ILE A 598 -27.50 -0.47 -40.19
N ASN A 599 -27.59 -1.55 -39.42
CA ASN A 599 -28.62 -2.56 -39.57
C ASN A 599 -29.40 -2.71 -38.27
N GLY A 600 -30.62 -2.18 -38.19
CA GLY A 600 -31.43 -2.31 -36.98
C GLY A 600 -32.92 -2.18 -37.22
N GLU A 601 -33.75 -2.59 -36.26
CA GLU A 601 -35.21 -2.55 -36.42
C GLU A 601 -35.74 -1.14 -36.65
N ARG A 602 -35.23 -0.16 -35.90
CA ARG A 602 -35.57 1.26 -35.99
C ARG A 602 -34.30 2.12 -35.96
N CYS A 603 -33.90 2.73 -37.06
CA CYS A 603 -32.59 3.38 -37.10
C CYS A 603 -32.50 4.59 -38.04
N SER A 604 -31.50 5.45 -37.78
CA SER A 604 -31.12 6.53 -38.69
C SER A 604 -29.61 6.85 -38.61
N ALA A 605 -28.99 7.25 -39.73
CA ALA A 605 -27.54 7.52 -39.72
C ALA A 605 -27.19 8.89 -39.16
N LEU A 606 -27.93 9.95 -39.53
CA LEU A 606 -27.74 11.32 -39.00
C LEU A 606 -29.10 11.85 -38.54
N ALA A 607 -29.39 11.83 -37.25
CA ALA A 607 -30.71 12.22 -36.76
C ALA A 607 -30.81 12.56 -35.28
N ALA A 608 -31.83 13.35 -34.95
CA ALA A 608 -32.64 13.14 -33.75
C ALA A 608 -33.78 12.19 -34.11
N LEU A 609 -33.74 10.94 -33.62
CA LEU A 609 -34.66 9.89 -34.08
C LEU A 609 -36.13 10.22 -33.76
N GLU A 610 -36.39 10.78 -32.59
CA GLU A 610 -37.71 11.24 -32.11
C GLU A 610 -37.85 12.77 -32.09
N GLY A 611 -36.96 13.51 -32.78
CA GLY A 611 -36.87 14.96 -32.67
C GLY A 611 -36.52 15.67 -33.97
N CYS A 612 -36.29 16.98 -33.88
CA CYS A 612 -35.95 17.81 -35.03
C CYS A 612 -34.48 17.62 -35.42
N THR A 613 -34.21 17.45 -36.71
CA THR A 613 -32.85 17.26 -37.22
C THR A 613 -32.43 18.43 -38.09
N ASN A 614 -31.37 19.14 -37.70
CA ASN A 614 -30.78 20.20 -38.52
C ASN A 614 -29.36 19.80 -38.95
N THR A 615 -29.14 19.64 -40.24
CA THR A 615 -27.87 19.15 -40.78
C THR A 615 -27.25 20.19 -41.72
N SER A 616 -26.01 20.59 -41.47
CA SER A 616 -25.19 21.41 -42.37
C SER A 616 -23.97 20.62 -42.84
N LEU A 617 -23.84 20.47 -44.15
CA LEU A 617 -22.78 19.70 -44.82
C LEU A 617 -21.97 20.62 -45.76
N ASP A 618 -20.68 20.85 -45.51
CA ASP A 618 -19.85 21.74 -46.35
C ASP A 618 -18.55 21.06 -46.80
N ARG A 619 -18.37 20.84 -48.11
CA ARG A 619 -17.22 20.12 -48.68
C ARG A 619 -17.02 18.73 -48.04
N VAL A 620 -18.07 17.91 -48.05
CA VAL A 620 -18.07 16.58 -47.39
C VAL A 620 -18.35 15.44 -48.37
N ALA A 621 -17.85 14.26 -48.04
CA ALA A 621 -18.20 13.00 -48.70
C ALA A 621 -18.95 12.10 -47.71
N VAL A 622 -20.25 11.86 -47.94
CA VAL A 622 -21.12 11.09 -47.04
C VAL A 622 -21.62 9.84 -47.75
N GLY A 623 -21.31 8.67 -47.20
CA GLY A 623 -21.82 7.37 -47.64
C GLY A 623 -22.63 6.71 -46.53
N ILE A 624 -23.94 6.58 -46.73
CA ILE A 624 -24.86 6.00 -45.74
C ILE A 624 -25.47 4.73 -46.32
N THR A 625 -25.43 3.65 -45.54
CA THR A 625 -26.17 2.41 -45.82
C THR A 625 -26.96 2.02 -44.59
N VAL A 626 -28.28 2.10 -44.65
CA VAL A 626 -29.16 1.78 -43.54
C VAL A 626 -30.17 0.70 -43.96
N SER A 627 -30.42 -0.26 -43.08
CA SER A 627 -31.42 -1.31 -43.30
C SER A 627 -32.21 -1.59 -42.03
N GLY A 628 -33.52 -1.80 -42.17
CA GLY A 628 -34.38 -2.00 -41.01
C GLY A 628 -35.88 -1.91 -41.28
N ARG A 629 -36.70 -2.37 -40.34
CA ARG A 629 -38.17 -2.23 -40.43
C ARG A 629 -38.59 -0.77 -40.53
N GLN A 630 -37.92 0.11 -39.79
CA GLN A 630 -38.09 1.57 -39.84
C GLN A 630 -36.70 2.21 -39.93
N ALA A 631 -36.17 2.39 -41.14
CA ALA A 631 -34.83 2.93 -41.35
C ALA A 631 -34.87 4.23 -42.17
N LEU A 632 -34.09 5.22 -41.75
CA LEU A 632 -33.92 6.51 -42.43
C LEU A 632 -32.42 6.79 -42.65
N GLY A 633 -32.08 7.50 -43.73
CA GLY A 633 -30.70 7.92 -43.97
C GLY A 633 -30.32 9.10 -43.08
N ILE A 634 -30.95 10.24 -43.36
CA ILE A 634 -30.79 11.50 -42.60
C ILE A 634 -32.18 11.93 -42.16
N GLY A 635 -32.33 12.29 -40.88
CA GLY A 635 -33.59 12.73 -40.29
C GLY A 635 -34.26 11.70 -39.38
N GLY A 636 -35.20 12.19 -38.57
CA GLY A 636 -35.99 11.43 -37.60
C GLY A 636 -37.43 11.18 -38.04
N PHE A 637 -38.21 10.51 -37.18
CA PHE A 637 -39.60 10.12 -37.46
C PHE A 637 -40.65 11.22 -37.22
N THR A 638 -40.22 12.47 -37.00
CA THR A 638 -41.06 13.62 -36.62
C THR A 638 -41.35 14.61 -37.75
N LYS A 639 -40.85 14.36 -38.97
CA LYS A 639 -41.01 15.21 -40.17
C LYS A 639 -40.32 16.59 -40.13
N ASP A 640 -39.63 16.96 -39.07
CA ASP A 640 -38.89 18.22 -38.96
C ASP A 640 -37.39 18.00 -39.21
N THR A 641 -37.03 17.73 -40.46
CA THR A 641 -35.63 17.57 -40.90
C THR A 641 -35.24 18.65 -41.89
N THR A 642 -34.18 19.41 -41.59
CA THR A 642 -33.60 20.42 -42.48
C THR A 642 -32.20 19.99 -42.88
N ILE A 643 -31.91 19.98 -44.18
CA ILE A 643 -30.59 19.66 -44.72
C ILE A 643 -30.11 20.82 -45.56
N HIS A 644 -28.98 21.38 -45.15
CA HIS A 644 -28.22 22.36 -45.91
C HIS A 644 -26.94 21.70 -46.37
N HIS A 645 -26.64 21.77 -47.66
CA HIS A 645 -25.37 21.28 -48.17
C HIS A 645 -24.73 22.25 -49.17
N ASN A 646 -23.40 22.28 -49.15
CA ASN A 646 -22.56 23.04 -50.07
C ASN A 646 -21.37 22.17 -50.49
N GLU A 647 -21.15 21.98 -51.79
CA GLU A 647 -20.05 21.17 -52.33
C GLU A 647 -19.98 19.75 -51.71
N ALA A 648 -21.12 19.12 -51.42
CA ALA A 648 -21.20 17.82 -50.77
C ALA A 648 -21.55 16.68 -51.76
N GLU A 649 -20.85 15.56 -51.64
CA GLU A 649 -21.16 14.30 -52.32
C GLU A 649 -21.87 13.38 -51.32
N VAL A 650 -23.16 13.09 -51.54
CA VAL A 650 -23.98 12.33 -50.61
C VAL A 650 -24.60 11.13 -51.32
N HIS A 651 -24.24 9.94 -50.86
CA HIS A 651 -24.77 8.67 -51.34
C HIS A 651 -25.48 7.94 -50.20
N ILE A 652 -26.79 7.76 -50.32
CA ILE A 652 -27.63 7.11 -49.30
C ILE A 652 -28.27 5.86 -49.90
N LYS A 653 -28.07 4.72 -49.26
CA LYS A 653 -28.80 3.48 -49.53
C LYS A 653 -29.67 3.14 -48.33
N VAL A 654 -30.99 3.04 -48.55
CA VAL A 654 -31.99 2.71 -47.52
C VAL A 654 -32.76 1.47 -47.95
N ASP A 655 -32.85 0.48 -47.06
CA ASP A 655 -33.71 -0.70 -47.22
C ASP A 655 -34.70 -0.75 -46.04
N THR A 656 -35.99 -0.49 -46.30
CA THR A 656 -36.99 -0.35 -45.23
C THR A 656 -38.44 -0.62 -45.63
N ASP A 657 -39.28 -0.97 -44.65
CA ASP A 657 -40.72 -1.24 -44.84
C ASP A 657 -41.57 0.04 -44.89
N ILE A 658 -41.02 1.17 -44.43
CA ILE A 658 -41.73 2.46 -44.37
C ILE A 658 -41.51 3.28 -45.64
N ASN A 659 -42.49 4.11 -45.99
CA ASN A 659 -42.33 5.09 -47.05
C ASN A 659 -41.49 6.29 -46.56
N ILE A 660 -40.21 6.34 -46.96
CA ILE A 660 -39.29 7.40 -46.52
C ILE A 660 -39.72 8.81 -46.95
N LEU A 661 -40.56 8.94 -48.00
CA LEU A 661 -41.09 10.22 -48.47
C LEU A 661 -42.02 10.88 -47.44
N ASP A 662 -42.63 10.10 -46.54
CA ASP A 662 -43.54 10.63 -45.52
C ASP A 662 -42.81 11.42 -44.43
N TYR A 663 -41.49 11.23 -44.32
CA TYR A 663 -40.62 11.78 -43.27
C TYR A 663 -39.60 12.79 -43.80
N MET A 664 -39.63 13.09 -45.11
CA MET A 664 -38.83 14.16 -45.71
C MET A 664 -39.70 15.39 -45.96
N ASP A 665 -39.37 16.51 -45.31
CA ASP A 665 -39.97 17.81 -45.63
C ASP A 665 -39.32 18.39 -46.90
N ARG A 666 -40.03 18.26 -48.03
CA ARG A 666 -39.54 18.71 -49.34
C ARG A 666 -39.41 20.23 -49.45
N ASP A 667 -40.17 21.00 -48.67
CA ASP A 667 -40.15 22.47 -48.73
C ASP A 667 -38.94 23.05 -47.98
N ARG A 668 -38.25 22.24 -47.16
CA ARG A 668 -37.08 22.62 -46.35
C ARG A 668 -35.78 21.96 -46.79
N MET A 669 -35.78 21.24 -47.91
CA MET A 669 -34.59 20.59 -48.47
C MET A 669 -33.99 21.50 -49.55
N MET A 670 -32.94 22.25 -49.22
CA MET A 670 -32.23 23.08 -50.20
C MET A 670 -31.12 22.27 -50.85
N ILE A 671 -31.38 21.77 -52.06
CA ILE A 671 -30.40 20.98 -52.83
C ILE A 671 -29.69 21.87 -53.85
N ASP A 672 -28.46 22.30 -53.57
CA ASP A 672 -27.58 22.92 -54.57
C ASP A 672 -27.06 21.84 -55.55
N LYS A 673 -26.52 22.24 -56.72
CA LYS A 673 -26.20 21.42 -57.91
C LYS A 673 -25.14 20.30 -57.73
N THR A 674 -25.07 19.63 -56.60
CA THR A 674 -24.13 18.54 -56.29
C THR A 674 -24.78 17.15 -56.35
N LEU A 675 -23.95 16.11 -56.40
CA LEU A 675 -24.35 14.70 -56.52
C LEU A 675 -24.98 14.21 -55.21
N PHE A 676 -26.30 14.38 -55.08
CA PHE A 676 -27.13 13.76 -54.05
C PHE A 676 -27.86 12.54 -54.64
N ASP A 677 -27.47 11.33 -54.26
CA ASP A 677 -28.02 10.07 -54.77
C ASP A 677 -28.66 9.25 -53.64
N ILE A 678 -29.95 8.93 -53.77
CA ILE A 678 -30.66 8.05 -52.84
C ILE A 678 -31.12 6.79 -53.58
N VAL A 679 -30.71 5.63 -53.08
CA VAL A 679 -31.23 4.32 -53.47
C VAL A 679 -32.15 3.80 -52.37
N TYR A 680 -33.45 3.72 -52.66
CA TYR A 680 -34.49 3.25 -51.76
C TYR A 680 -35.02 1.89 -52.24
N ASN A 681 -34.89 0.86 -51.42
CA ASN A 681 -35.32 -0.52 -51.71
C ASN A 681 -34.83 -1.05 -53.09
N GLY A 682 -33.61 -0.65 -53.49
CA GLY A 682 -32.98 -1.03 -54.76
C GLY A 682 -33.33 -0.13 -55.95
N GLU A 683 -34.24 0.83 -55.79
CA GLU A 683 -34.62 1.80 -56.82
C GLU A 683 -33.96 3.16 -56.57
N LYS A 684 -33.49 3.82 -57.63
CA LYS A 684 -32.90 5.16 -57.53
C LYS A 684 -34.01 6.21 -57.47
N LEU A 685 -34.03 7.00 -56.40
CA LEU A 685 -34.93 8.16 -56.29
C LEU A 685 -34.33 9.35 -57.02
N VAL A 686 -35.09 9.91 -57.95
CA VAL A 686 -34.74 11.14 -58.65
C VAL A 686 -35.59 12.26 -58.07
N PHE A 687 -34.96 13.24 -57.45
CA PHE A 687 -35.63 14.47 -57.04
C PHE A 687 -35.65 15.40 -58.26
N GLU A 688 -36.83 15.67 -58.82
CA GLU A 688 -36.98 16.74 -59.81
C GLU A 688 -36.77 18.06 -59.08
N ASN A 689 -35.68 18.75 -59.45
CA ASN A 689 -35.27 19.99 -58.83
C ASN A 689 -36.14 21.13 -59.39
N ASP A 690 -37.27 21.43 -58.75
CA ASP A 690 -38.11 22.56 -59.10
C ASP A 690 -37.52 23.86 -58.50
N GLY A 691 -36.37 24.28 -59.03
CA GLY A 691 -35.91 25.67 -59.07
C GLY A 691 -35.29 26.25 -57.80
#